data_AF-A0A4Y2Q5L9-F1
#
_entry.id   AF-A0A4Y2Q5L9-F1
#
_cell.length_a   1.000
_cell.length_b   1.000
_cell.length_c   1.000
_cell.angle_alpha   90.00
_cell.angle_beta   90.00
_cell.angle_gamma   90.00
#
_symmetry.space_group_name_H-M   'P 1'
#
loop_
_entity.id
_entity.type
_entity.pdbx_description
1 polymer ?
#
loop_
_entity_poly.entity_id
_entity_poly.type
_entity_poly.pdbx_seq_one_letter_code
_entity_poly.pdbx_strand_id
1 'polypeptide(L)'
;MTFVQWNCRGLKNKKIWLKVPPFSFSEFWLFQETFFKHEDHFFCSSKTLFYLDRQDRPGGGLITGIPKTASGRIIPTNFSHHANQEILAVEIFYKGLNFIIINLYAPQGFNIESAKQFFDSFSVPVFIFGDFNLHHPLWGSDKSSPLSNDFAEWLQNSSFVLLNTSNTTYATHTGSASLLDLSICSASISHGVDCYVSDSNFESDHCPVIITWSKLEHISKKLKTIDWNRTMSQSANVLTTETNLNVLTRKISEVIRENTKIITLPSNNYPPWWNLSCHNFHKLKILFRKRALRFISESDWIKHKKYAAKLRFHIKKASRNYWDKICNITRNPRMFYSMLNKIYSHSNQEVNISNLILRNNHYISNSTQQSNLFVDFFSDSSMKHEPIPLDYCGDCNGYLNIPIHLQEVRQAIQKTRNSTPGADGISANWFKKLSIKDLISVTSFFQEVFSTSYIPEEWKHSIIVPVPKPNKDKSKINSYRPIALTSVFSKIFERILIQRITHHLLIGKKVPPSVNGFLPLRDNQLAVYKMHTAITEAHTHKKYLLGISLDIKSAYDSVYIDGLILKCLRLGIKGNIIKVLHSFLQNRTIQVRWRNSLSKTKNVQKGLPQGSVVSPILFVCFLSDFFETLDVGVEYSIFADDIFIFCAHTSLDYVSKKLQNTMENVYKWCTYWKLDISPEKSFIADLSKKKLQSFPRLTYAGFPLPWTQTIKYLGINFSKINQNGVILKNIRSKALRKINALKSIAYKNYGHRTKDLVNIVNNSICSLFYYSCSLTYKFSETQYKACNSIQTMALRVALGLPKWTPNIVLMKIAGQEVLSEKIKRLAAQFFIRQLTNGTQSPIYDQNCRPSIKLIKKDEVLMANLFADLDTSTDHIISFPDTLFSRNNVCEIHLSDFSFQNKDHPVFLIKDLFEEAVSNEFYDYHIIATDASKSRSFTSIAGISNLQSFVYRIHPINSIFTAEALAICQALDELSVTDKNLLLLTDSYSVLQALNCLTIKSPKVIHRLAGKIFVRKNFNQKICLVWTPGHSLIHWNEKADLLAKTVTESHPFIEWIASEDIISHFQTISLQKTNHSFQNSKYQESIGDIPTMLTLTPWLKNRREDIIIARLLTRMIITPALLHRFGLHNNPRCQICNRDNNIEHIILFCSKYSNHRSILCAKLNFDLQLCPSLKAFFQNAVSDKRHLRILLQSLKSFDIS
;
A
#
# COMPACT_ATOMS: atom_id res chain seq x y z
N MET A 1 -11.18 -28.01 -15.56
CA MET A 1 -10.56 -29.34 -15.62
C MET A 1 -10.22 -29.76 -14.21
N THR A 2 -10.31 -31.04 -13.89
CA THR A 2 -10.05 -31.56 -12.53
C THR A 2 -9.05 -32.72 -12.58
N PHE A 3 -8.02 -32.67 -11.75
CA PHE A 3 -6.97 -33.67 -11.60
C PHE A 3 -7.00 -34.21 -10.18
N VAL A 4 -6.71 -35.50 -10.03
CA VAL A 4 -6.48 -36.12 -8.73
C VAL A 4 -5.13 -36.82 -8.76
N GLN A 5 -4.23 -36.36 -7.89
CA GLN A 5 -2.94 -36.97 -7.60
C GLN A 5 -3.07 -37.84 -6.35
N TRP A 6 -2.57 -39.07 -6.38
CA TRP A 6 -2.59 -39.95 -5.21
C TRP A 6 -1.47 -40.99 -5.25
N ASN A 7 -0.59 -40.97 -4.25
CA ASN A 7 0.21 -42.15 -3.94
C ASN A 7 -0.73 -43.20 -3.31
N CYS A 8 -1.04 -44.22 -4.09
CA CYS A 8 -2.05 -45.21 -3.71
C CYS A 8 -1.46 -46.42 -2.97
N ARG A 9 -0.13 -46.57 -2.92
CA ARG A 9 0.57 -47.69 -2.26
C ARG A 9 -0.11 -49.04 -2.55
N GLY A 10 -0.21 -49.37 -3.83
CA GLY A 10 -0.90 -50.55 -4.37
C GLY A 10 -2.37 -50.29 -4.73
N LEU A 11 -2.66 -50.23 -6.05
CA LEU A 11 -4.01 -49.91 -6.54
C LEU A 11 -4.96 -51.11 -6.58
N LYS A 12 -4.45 -52.34 -6.67
CA LYS A 12 -5.26 -53.57 -6.88
C LYS A 12 -6.40 -53.72 -5.88
N ASN A 13 -6.12 -53.53 -4.60
CA ASN A 13 -7.09 -53.69 -3.50
C ASN A 13 -7.92 -52.42 -3.25
N LYS A 14 -7.57 -51.29 -3.87
CA LYS A 14 -8.16 -49.96 -3.64
C LYS A 14 -9.05 -49.49 -4.79
N LYS A 15 -9.34 -50.35 -5.76
CA LYS A 15 -10.16 -50.03 -6.95
C LYS A 15 -11.57 -49.54 -6.61
N ILE A 16 -12.13 -49.97 -5.48
CA ILE A 16 -13.47 -49.56 -5.05
C ILE A 16 -13.56 -48.05 -4.81
N TRP A 17 -12.48 -47.44 -4.29
CA TRP A 17 -12.39 -46.02 -4.03
C TRP A 17 -12.44 -45.17 -5.30
N LEU A 18 -12.08 -45.73 -6.45
CA LEU A 18 -12.14 -45.03 -7.73
C LEU A 18 -13.58 -44.72 -8.19
N LYS A 19 -14.58 -45.40 -7.60
CA LYS A 19 -16.01 -45.17 -7.88
C LYS A 19 -16.61 -44.06 -7.02
N VAL A 20 -15.89 -43.52 -6.04
CA VAL A 20 -16.36 -42.44 -5.16
C VAL A 20 -15.56 -41.14 -5.36
N PRO A 21 -16.15 -39.98 -5.00
CA PRO A 21 -15.42 -38.72 -4.88
C PRO A 21 -14.13 -38.85 -4.03
N PRO A 22 -12.99 -38.23 -4.42
CA PRO A 22 -12.80 -37.34 -5.56
C PRO A 22 -12.48 -38.03 -6.90
N PHE A 23 -12.30 -39.34 -6.90
CA PHE A 23 -11.86 -40.10 -8.07
C PHE A 23 -12.94 -40.23 -9.16
N SER A 24 -14.20 -40.39 -8.75
CA SER A 24 -15.32 -40.58 -9.70
C SER A 24 -15.63 -39.33 -10.54
N PHE A 25 -15.47 -38.13 -9.98
CA PHE A 25 -15.72 -36.87 -10.68
C PHE A 25 -14.49 -36.31 -11.39
N SER A 26 -13.30 -36.84 -11.14
CA SER A 26 -12.08 -36.29 -11.72
C SER A 26 -11.89 -36.71 -13.17
N GLU A 27 -11.69 -35.71 -14.04
CA GLU A 27 -11.34 -35.91 -15.45
C GLU A 27 -9.97 -36.58 -15.62
N PHE A 28 -8.97 -36.23 -14.80
CA PHE A 28 -7.60 -36.75 -14.91
C PHE A 28 -7.16 -37.48 -13.64
N TRP A 29 -6.53 -38.64 -13.80
CA TRP A 29 -5.98 -39.46 -12.71
C TRP A 29 -4.46 -39.52 -12.78
N LEU A 30 -3.81 -39.37 -11.63
CA LEU A 30 -2.35 -39.35 -11.51
C LEU A 30 -1.94 -40.16 -10.30
N PHE A 31 -1.76 -41.46 -10.51
CA PHE A 31 -1.46 -42.38 -9.43
C PHE A 31 0.03 -42.71 -9.40
N GLN A 32 0.58 -42.69 -8.19
CA GLN A 32 1.94 -43.12 -7.88
C GLN A 32 1.89 -44.43 -7.09
N GLU A 33 2.95 -45.22 -7.19
CA GLU A 33 3.14 -46.46 -6.43
C GLU A 33 2.00 -47.47 -6.63
N THR A 34 1.67 -47.76 -7.89
CA THR A 34 0.49 -48.56 -8.25
C THR A 34 0.66 -50.07 -8.04
N PHE A 35 1.90 -50.56 -8.00
CA PHE A 35 2.28 -51.99 -7.85
C PHE A 35 1.78 -52.89 -8.98
N PHE A 36 1.53 -52.34 -10.17
CA PHE A 36 1.24 -53.16 -11.34
C PHE A 36 2.52 -53.72 -11.98
N LYS A 37 2.43 -54.96 -12.44
CA LYS A 37 3.40 -55.62 -13.32
C LYS A 37 2.97 -55.44 -14.78
N HIS A 38 3.88 -55.67 -15.72
CA HIS A 38 3.59 -55.55 -17.17
C HIS A 38 2.39 -56.41 -17.64
N GLU A 39 2.11 -57.51 -16.95
CA GLU A 39 0.97 -58.41 -17.22
C GLU A 39 -0.36 -57.95 -16.59
N ASP A 40 -0.32 -56.96 -15.69
CA ASP A 40 -1.51 -56.48 -15.01
C ASP A 40 -2.27 -55.46 -15.86
N HIS A 41 -3.40 -55.89 -16.42
CA HIS A 41 -4.28 -54.99 -17.16
C HIS A 41 -5.29 -54.30 -16.23
N PHE A 42 -5.10 -53.01 -15.99
CA PHE A 42 -6.10 -52.16 -15.33
C PHE A 42 -6.99 -51.47 -16.38
N PHE A 43 -8.28 -51.81 -16.40
CA PHE A 43 -9.23 -51.22 -17.35
C PHE A 43 -10.15 -50.21 -16.66
N CYS A 44 -10.32 -49.04 -17.27
CA CYS A 44 -11.30 -48.04 -16.88
C CYS A 44 -12.15 -47.66 -18.09
N SER A 45 -13.46 -47.89 -18.01
CA SER A 45 -14.38 -47.66 -19.14
C SER A 45 -14.46 -46.18 -19.55
N SER A 46 -14.14 -45.25 -18.64
CA SER A 46 -14.27 -43.80 -18.85
C SER A 46 -12.98 -43.07 -19.25
N LYS A 47 -11.82 -43.73 -19.18
CA LYS A 47 -10.50 -43.09 -19.34
C LYS A 47 -9.53 -43.91 -20.19
N THR A 48 -8.64 -43.21 -20.88
CA THR A 48 -7.46 -43.78 -21.54
C THR A 48 -6.28 -43.69 -20.56
N LEU A 49 -5.57 -44.79 -20.34
CA LEU A 49 -4.55 -44.91 -19.31
C LEU A 49 -3.16 -45.07 -19.94
N PHE A 50 -2.19 -44.32 -19.44
CA PHE A 50 -0.77 -44.45 -19.76
C PHE A 50 -0.03 -44.99 -18.55
N TYR A 51 0.88 -45.94 -18.79
CA TYR A 51 1.59 -46.70 -17.77
C TYR A 51 3.09 -46.47 -17.85
N LEU A 52 3.74 -46.53 -16.70
CA LEU A 52 5.17 -46.76 -16.57
C LEU A 52 5.36 -47.81 -15.48
N ASP A 53 5.64 -49.04 -15.89
CA ASP A 53 5.81 -50.19 -14.98
C ASP A 53 7.29 -50.46 -14.73
N ARG A 54 7.62 -50.97 -13.53
CA ARG A 54 8.99 -51.33 -13.14
C ARG A 54 9.22 -52.84 -13.30
N GLN A 55 10.36 -53.25 -13.87
CA GLN A 55 10.69 -54.65 -14.11
C GLN A 55 11.52 -55.30 -12.98
N ASP A 56 12.30 -54.52 -12.23
CA ASP A 56 13.44 -55.07 -11.46
C ASP A 56 13.23 -55.23 -9.94
N ARG A 57 12.09 -54.80 -9.36
CA ARG A 57 11.82 -54.94 -7.90
C ARG A 57 10.33 -54.88 -7.55
N PRO A 58 9.89 -55.45 -6.42
CA PRO A 58 8.53 -55.25 -5.91
C PRO A 58 8.34 -53.79 -5.45
N GLY A 59 7.47 -53.04 -6.16
CA GLY A 59 7.05 -51.69 -5.79
C GLY A 59 7.39 -50.59 -6.80
N GLY A 60 6.58 -49.53 -6.82
CA GLY A 60 6.62 -48.44 -7.80
C GLY A 60 5.48 -48.50 -8.82
N GLY A 61 5.65 -47.78 -9.93
CA GLY A 61 4.73 -47.76 -11.06
C GLY A 61 3.83 -46.53 -11.08
N LEU A 62 3.69 -45.92 -12.26
CA LEU A 62 2.90 -44.70 -12.48
C LEU A 62 1.74 -44.94 -13.43
N ILE A 63 0.58 -44.35 -13.11
CA ILE A 63 -0.57 -44.29 -14.03
C ILE A 63 -0.97 -42.84 -14.26
N THR A 64 -1.07 -42.45 -15.52
CA THR A 64 -1.71 -41.19 -15.95
C THR A 64 -2.97 -41.53 -16.74
N GLY A 65 -4.14 -41.24 -16.17
CA GLY A 65 -5.43 -41.44 -16.82
C GLY A 65 -6.01 -40.15 -17.36
N ILE A 66 -6.41 -40.14 -18.63
CA ILE A 66 -7.03 -39.00 -19.31
C ILE A 66 -8.47 -39.35 -19.75
N PRO A 67 -9.38 -38.38 -19.90
CA PRO A 67 -10.71 -38.63 -20.45
C PRO A 67 -10.62 -39.21 -21.86
N LYS A 68 -11.53 -40.12 -22.25
CA LYS A 68 -11.59 -40.64 -23.64
C LYS A 68 -11.82 -39.55 -24.70
N THR A 69 -12.38 -38.41 -24.31
CA THR A 69 -12.55 -37.22 -25.15
C THR A 69 -11.26 -36.40 -25.32
N ALA A 70 -10.18 -36.74 -24.63
CA ALA A 70 -8.87 -36.12 -24.76
C ALA A 70 -7.96 -37.01 -25.60
N SER A 71 -7.11 -36.39 -26.41
CA SER A 71 -6.03 -37.08 -27.11
C SER A 71 -4.73 -36.84 -26.37
N GLY A 72 -3.95 -37.89 -26.10
CA GLY A 72 -2.65 -37.75 -25.44
C GLY A 72 -1.61 -38.72 -26.00
N ARG A 73 -0.33 -38.36 -25.85
CA ARG A 73 0.81 -39.20 -26.23
C ARG A 73 1.91 -39.13 -25.15
N ILE A 74 2.60 -40.24 -24.93
CA ILE A 74 3.76 -40.27 -24.05
C ILE A 74 4.90 -39.50 -24.72
N ILE A 75 5.58 -38.66 -23.94
CA ILE A 75 6.83 -38.01 -24.34
C ILE A 75 7.96 -38.97 -23.93
N PRO A 76 8.76 -39.49 -24.89
CA PRO A 76 9.88 -40.35 -24.57
C PRO A 76 10.85 -39.61 -23.65
N THR A 77 11.27 -40.26 -22.56
CA THR A 77 12.29 -39.72 -21.67
C THR A 77 13.39 -40.74 -21.45
N ASN A 78 14.64 -40.27 -21.34
CA ASN A 78 15.80 -41.13 -21.05
C ASN A 78 15.97 -41.38 -19.53
N PHE A 79 14.96 -41.05 -18.71
CA PHE A 79 15.02 -41.21 -17.25
C PHE A 79 14.84 -42.66 -16.80
N SER A 80 14.40 -43.55 -17.70
CA SER A 80 14.07 -44.96 -17.44
C SER A 80 15.24 -45.84 -16.98
N HIS A 81 16.48 -45.32 -16.97
CA HIS A 81 17.68 -46.06 -16.55
C HIS A 81 18.23 -45.66 -15.17
N HIS A 82 17.64 -44.68 -14.49
CA HIS A 82 18.03 -44.34 -13.11
C HIS A 82 17.15 -45.10 -12.11
N ALA A 83 17.71 -46.14 -11.48
CA ALA A 83 17.00 -47.10 -10.62
C ALA A 83 16.15 -46.52 -9.46
N ASN A 84 16.17 -45.21 -9.20
CA ASN A 84 15.55 -44.57 -8.04
C ASN A 84 14.49 -43.48 -8.33
N GLN A 85 14.17 -43.16 -9.59
CA GLN A 85 13.13 -42.16 -9.93
C GLN A 85 12.31 -42.60 -11.14
N GLU A 86 10.99 -42.44 -11.08
CA GLU A 86 10.06 -42.76 -12.15
C GLU A 86 9.41 -41.46 -12.64
N ILE A 87 9.42 -41.22 -13.96
CA ILE A 87 8.83 -40.02 -14.57
C ILE A 87 8.03 -40.43 -15.82
N LEU A 88 6.72 -40.23 -15.77
CA LEU A 88 5.82 -40.44 -16.90
C LEU A 88 5.28 -39.09 -17.39
N ALA A 89 5.76 -38.64 -18.54
CA ALA A 89 5.32 -37.40 -19.18
C ALA A 89 4.35 -37.68 -20.33
N VAL A 90 3.19 -37.03 -20.31
CA VAL A 90 2.13 -37.18 -21.32
C VAL A 90 1.76 -35.80 -21.86
N GLU A 91 1.90 -35.60 -23.16
CA GLU A 91 1.35 -34.42 -23.86
C GLU A 91 -0.13 -34.64 -24.13
N ILE A 92 -0.98 -33.65 -23.82
CA ILE A 92 -2.44 -33.77 -23.84
C ILE A 92 -3.05 -32.61 -24.61
N PHE A 93 -3.94 -32.96 -25.53
CA PHE A 93 -4.85 -32.04 -26.17
C PHE A 93 -6.30 -32.30 -25.71
N TYR A 94 -6.89 -31.32 -25.02
CA TYR A 94 -8.23 -31.43 -24.44
C TYR A 94 -8.93 -30.08 -24.40
N LYS A 95 -10.20 -30.02 -24.84
CA LYS A 95 -11.04 -28.80 -24.89
C LYS A 95 -10.34 -27.60 -25.58
N GLY A 96 -9.59 -27.86 -26.65
CA GLY A 96 -8.87 -26.84 -27.43
C GLY A 96 -7.61 -26.28 -26.77
N LEU A 97 -7.09 -26.95 -25.74
CA LEU A 97 -5.84 -26.60 -25.06
C LEU A 97 -4.80 -27.71 -25.28
N ASN A 98 -3.54 -27.32 -25.50
CA ASN A 98 -2.39 -28.22 -25.47
C ASN A 98 -1.56 -27.96 -24.20
N PHE A 99 -1.28 -29.00 -23.41
CA PHE A 99 -0.50 -28.94 -22.18
C PHE A 99 0.13 -30.30 -21.86
N ILE A 100 1.10 -30.33 -20.95
CA ILE A 100 1.82 -31.55 -20.57
C ILE A 100 1.51 -31.88 -19.11
N ILE A 101 1.32 -33.15 -18.82
CA ILE A 101 1.30 -33.67 -17.44
C ILE A 101 2.52 -34.56 -17.23
N ILE A 102 3.25 -34.30 -16.15
CA ILE A 102 4.37 -35.11 -15.68
C ILE A 102 3.94 -35.74 -14.36
N ASN A 103 3.86 -37.06 -14.33
CA ASN A 103 3.63 -37.87 -13.13
C ASN A 103 4.99 -38.42 -12.64
N LEU A 104 5.27 -38.34 -11.34
CA LEU A 104 6.59 -38.61 -10.77
C LEU A 104 6.52 -39.41 -9.47
N TYR A 105 7.46 -40.34 -9.29
CA TYR A 105 7.66 -41.05 -8.04
C TYR A 105 9.14 -41.20 -7.72
N ALA A 106 9.57 -40.69 -6.55
CA ALA A 106 10.95 -40.68 -6.10
C ALA A 106 11.07 -41.15 -4.64
N PRO A 107 11.16 -42.46 -4.36
CA PRO A 107 11.14 -43.01 -3.00
C PRO A 107 12.33 -42.61 -2.11
N GLN A 108 13.47 -42.24 -2.70
CA GLN A 108 14.69 -41.86 -1.97
C GLN A 108 15.00 -40.35 -2.04
N GLY A 109 14.01 -39.55 -2.46
CA GLY A 109 14.20 -38.12 -2.70
C GLY A 109 14.49 -37.81 -4.17
N PHE A 110 13.81 -36.81 -4.71
CA PHE A 110 13.97 -36.40 -6.10
C PHE A 110 15.23 -35.55 -6.36
N ASN A 111 16.00 -35.91 -7.39
CA ASN A 111 17.18 -35.18 -7.84
C ASN A 111 16.84 -34.34 -9.08
N ILE A 112 16.65 -33.03 -8.85
CA ILE A 112 16.30 -32.08 -9.91
C ILE A 112 17.37 -31.91 -10.99
N GLU A 113 18.64 -32.17 -10.69
CA GLU A 113 19.72 -31.92 -11.66
C GLU A 113 19.58 -32.78 -12.91
N SER A 114 19.09 -34.00 -12.75
CA SER A 114 18.83 -34.93 -13.83
C SER A 114 17.70 -34.44 -14.76
N ALA A 115 16.66 -33.80 -14.21
CA ALA A 115 15.45 -33.45 -14.94
C ALA A 115 15.29 -31.95 -15.28
N LYS A 116 16.14 -31.06 -14.73
CA LYS A 116 15.98 -29.59 -14.86
C LYS A 116 15.89 -29.14 -16.31
N GLN A 117 16.78 -29.64 -17.19
CA GLN A 117 16.78 -29.27 -18.61
C GLN A 117 15.51 -29.75 -19.32
N PHE A 118 15.02 -30.95 -18.97
CA PHE A 118 13.80 -31.49 -19.53
C PHE A 118 12.57 -30.66 -19.12
N PHE A 119 12.41 -30.37 -17.82
CA PHE A 119 11.30 -29.54 -17.33
C PHE A 119 11.34 -28.12 -17.92
N ASP A 120 12.53 -27.53 -18.07
CA ASP A 120 12.70 -26.18 -18.60
C ASP A 120 12.62 -26.11 -20.15
N SER A 121 12.62 -27.24 -20.85
CA SER A 121 12.58 -27.29 -22.33
C SER A 121 11.21 -27.01 -22.93
N PHE A 122 10.13 -27.13 -22.14
CA PHE A 122 8.76 -27.06 -22.64
C PHE A 122 8.28 -25.64 -22.89
N SER A 123 7.65 -25.41 -24.05
CA SER A 123 7.06 -24.12 -24.44
C SER A 123 5.55 -24.03 -24.20
N VAL A 124 4.90 -25.15 -23.89
CA VAL A 124 3.48 -25.26 -23.52
C VAL A 124 3.33 -25.34 -21.99
N PRO A 125 2.14 -25.04 -21.43
CA PRO A 125 1.92 -25.19 -19.99
C PRO A 125 2.14 -26.63 -19.53
N VAL A 126 2.83 -26.78 -18.40
CA VAL A 126 3.20 -28.07 -17.81
C VAL A 126 2.64 -28.16 -16.38
N PHE A 127 2.09 -29.32 -16.05
CA PHE A 127 1.84 -29.73 -14.67
C PHE A 127 2.80 -30.84 -14.27
N ILE A 128 3.33 -30.78 -13.05
CA ILE A 128 4.19 -31.79 -12.46
C ILE A 128 3.57 -32.23 -11.15
N PHE A 129 3.28 -33.52 -11.04
CA PHE A 129 2.61 -34.13 -9.91
C PHE A 129 3.43 -35.34 -9.48
N GLY A 130 3.55 -35.57 -8.18
CA GLY A 130 4.20 -36.78 -7.71
C GLY A 130 4.55 -36.78 -6.24
N ASP A 131 5.01 -37.93 -5.78
CA ASP A 131 5.68 -38.06 -4.49
C ASP A 131 7.19 -37.86 -4.69
N PHE A 132 7.68 -36.76 -4.13
CA PHE A 132 9.07 -36.33 -4.28
C PHE A 132 9.97 -36.84 -3.14
N ASN A 133 9.37 -37.28 -2.02
CA ASN A 133 10.07 -37.55 -0.74
C ASN A 133 11.09 -36.46 -0.35
N LEU A 134 10.73 -35.18 -0.54
CA LEU A 134 11.57 -34.03 -0.17
C LEU A 134 11.00 -33.28 1.04
N HIS A 135 11.84 -33.08 2.05
CA HIS A 135 11.53 -32.28 3.23
C HIS A 135 12.19 -30.90 3.11
N HIS A 136 11.43 -29.81 3.15
CA HIS A 136 12.00 -28.46 3.16
C HIS A 136 11.07 -27.42 3.85
N PRO A 137 11.62 -26.36 4.50
CA PRO A 137 10.82 -25.29 5.11
C PRO A 137 9.92 -24.51 4.16
N LEU A 138 10.19 -24.56 2.85
CA LEU A 138 9.40 -23.86 1.83
C LEU A 138 7.97 -24.41 1.72
N TRP A 139 7.76 -25.68 2.07
CA TRP A 139 6.44 -26.34 2.09
C TRP A 139 6.10 -26.95 3.46
N GLY A 140 6.72 -26.48 4.54
CA GLY A 140 6.23 -26.71 5.91
C GLY A 140 6.97 -27.79 6.73
N SER A 141 8.14 -28.26 6.31
CA SER A 141 8.99 -29.16 7.10
C SER A 141 10.07 -28.41 7.88
N ASP A 142 10.38 -28.86 9.10
CA ASP A 142 11.50 -28.32 9.91
C ASP A 142 12.88 -28.88 9.49
N LYS A 143 12.89 -29.92 8.66
CA LYS A 143 14.10 -30.57 8.11
C LYS A 143 14.33 -30.20 6.64
N SER A 144 15.60 -30.20 6.22
CA SER A 144 16.05 -30.01 4.84
C SER A 144 17.23 -30.93 4.50
N SER A 145 17.27 -31.47 3.27
CA SER A 145 18.39 -32.22 2.69
C SER A 145 19.04 -31.47 1.51
N PRO A 146 20.25 -31.83 1.05
CA PRO A 146 20.87 -31.25 -0.15
C PRO A 146 19.94 -31.30 -1.38
N LEU A 147 19.35 -32.45 -1.68
CA LEU A 147 18.37 -32.62 -2.77
C LEU A 147 17.17 -31.67 -2.62
N SER A 148 16.67 -31.48 -1.40
CA SER A 148 15.56 -30.56 -1.15
C SER A 148 15.95 -29.09 -1.33
N ASN A 149 17.19 -28.73 -1.01
CA ASN A 149 17.73 -27.38 -1.18
C ASN A 149 17.93 -27.08 -2.66
N ASP A 150 18.49 -28.03 -3.42
CA ASP A 150 18.69 -27.92 -4.87
C ASP A 150 17.35 -27.82 -5.60
N PHE A 151 16.37 -28.63 -5.20
CA PHE A 151 15.01 -28.56 -5.71
C PHE A 151 14.35 -27.21 -5.38
N ALA A 152 14.46 -26.74 -4.13
CA ALA A 152 13.93 -25.44 -3.72
C ALA A 152 14.63 -24.28 -4.45
N GLU A 153 15.93 -24.39 -4.74
CA GLU A 153 16.69 -23.41 -5.53
C GLU A 153 16.24 -23.42 -7.00
N TRP A 154 16.09 -24.59 -7.62
CA TRP A 154 15.55 -24.69 -8.97
C TRP A 154 14.13 -24.12 -9.04
N LEU A 155 13.23 -24.50 -8.15
CA LEU A 155 11.86 -23.99 -8.10
C LEU A 155 11.82 -22.46 -7.92
N GLN A 156 12.76 -21.88 -7.18
CA GLN A 156 12.88 -20.44 -7.00
C GLN A 156 13.39 -19.69 -8.24
N ASN A 157 14.06 -20.39 -9.16
CA ASN A 157 14.74 -19.86 -10.34
C ASN A 157 14.03 -20.22 -11.67
N SER A 158 13.21 -21.26 -11.67
CA SER A 158 12.47 -21.77 -12.82
C SER A 158 11.17 -20.98 -13.07
N SER A 159 10.43 -21.36 -14.12
CA SER A 159 9.12 -20.78 -14.44
C SER A 159 7.94 -21.51 -13.80
N PHE A 160 8.20 -22.33 -12.78
CA PHE A 160 7.23 -23.17 -12.10
C PHE A 160 6.80 -22.60 -10.74
N VAL A 161 5.59 -22.96 -10.31
CA VAL A 161 5.00 -22.55 -9.03
C VAL A 161 4.47 -23.78 -8.31
N LEU A 162 4.83 -23.91 -7.03
CA LEU A 162 4.29 -24.94 -6.14
C LEU A 162 2.86 -24.58 -5.73
N LEU A 163 1.94 -25.54 -5.88
CA LEU A 163 0.50 -25.36 -5.62
C LEU A 163 0.09 -25.79 -4.21
N ASN A 164 0.86 -26.67 -3.57
CA ASN A 164 0.50 -27.22 -2.27
C ASN A 164 0.35 -26.14 -1.19
N THR A 165 -0.67 -26.32 -0.34
CA THR A 165 -0.83 -25.60 0.92
C THR A 165 -0.04 -26.30 2.04
N SER A 166 0.11 -25.68 3.22
CA SER A 166 0.81 -26.28 4.38
C SER A 166 0.11 -27.50 5.01
N ASN A 167 -0.84 -28.11 4.32
CA ASN A 167 -1.53 -29.31 4.78
C ASN A 167 -0.69 -30.54 4.44
N THR A 168 -0.57 -31.47 5.37
CA THR A 168 0.21 -32.69 5.19
C THR A 168 -0.48 -33.63 4.21
N THR A 169 0.30 -34.27 3.34
CA THR A 169 -0.20 -35.24 2.35
C THR A 169 0.09 -36.68 2.77
N TYR A 170 1.00 -36.89 3.73
CA TYR A 170 1.40 -38.18 4.27
C TYR A 170 1.27 -38.19 5.80
N ALA A 171 0.77 -39.29 6.36
CA ALA A 171 0.71 -39.50 7.80
C ALA A 171 1.04 -40.95 8.18
N THR A 172 1.88 -41.08 9.20
CA THR A 172 2.24 -42.37 9.82
C THR A 172 1.26 -42.76 10.91
N HIS A 173 1.11 -44.07 11.15
CA HIS A 173 0.32 -44.60 12.27
C HIS A 173 0.82 -44.15 13.66
N THR A 174 2.07 -43.70 13.76
CA THR A 174 2.71 -43.19 14.98
C THR A 174 2.50 -41.69 15.21
N GLY A 175 1.75 -41.00 14.35
CA GLY A 175 1.37 -39.60 14.52
C GLY A 175 2.31 -38.56 13.87
N SER A 176 3.36 -38.99 13.17
CA SER A 176 4.18 -38.07 12.35
C SER A 176 3.52 -37.82 10.99
N ALA A 177 3.42 -36.56 10.58
CA ALA A 177 2.81 -36.14 9.32
C ALA A 177 3.76 -35.26 8.51
N SER A 178 3.72 -35.39 7.18
CA SER A 178 4.63 -34.67 6.27
C SER A 178 3.96 -34.34 4.95
N LEU A 179 4.51 -33.36 4.24
CA LEU A 179 4.08 -32.97 2.89
C LEU A 179 5.14 -33.45 1.90
N LEU A 180 4.88 -34.62 1.31
CA LEU A 180 5.81 -35.33 0.40
C LEU A 180 5.33 -35.27 -1.05
N ASP A 181 4.00 -35.22 -1.23
CA ASP A 181 3.34 -35.17 -2.53
C ASP A 181 3.26 -33.73 -3.03
N LEU A 182 4.14 -33.36 -3.96
CA LEU A 182 4.17 -32.01 -4.52
C LEU A 182 3.37 -31.94 -5.83
N SER A 183 2.59 -30.89 -5.96
CA SER A 183 1.84 -30.51 -7.16
C SER A 183 2.33 -29.14 -7.63
N ILE A 184 2.80 -29.08 -8.86
CA ILE A 184 3.52 -27.93 -9.42
C ILE A 184 2.92 -27.63 -10.80
N CYS A 185 2.83 -26.36 -11.16
CA CYS A 185 2.43 -25.96 -12.51
C CYS A 185 3.30 -24.84 -13.06
N SER A 186 3.27 -24.66 -14.38
CA SER A 186 3.86 -23.48 -15.01
C SER A 186 3.21 -22.20 -14.48
N ALA A 187 4.02 -21.19 -14.18
CA ALA A 187 3.58 -19.88 -13.69
C ALA A 187 2.58 -19.18 -14.63
N SER A 188 2.53 -19.56 -15.90
CA SER A 188 1.59 -19.04 -16.90
C SER A 188 0.13 -19.42 -16.61
N ILE A 189 -0.11 -20.54 -15.94
CA ILE A 189 -1.46 -21.08 -15.69
C ILE A 189 -1.87 -21.07 -14.21
N SER A 190 -0.94 -20.83 -13.29
CA SER A 190 -1.18 -20.88 -11.84
C SER A 190 -2.38 -20.06 -11.35
N HIS A 191 -2.67 -18.93 -11.98
CA HIS A 191 -3.80 -18.06 -11.62
C HIS A 191 -5.20 -18.69 -11.80
N GLY A 192 -5.31 -19.76 -12.58
CA GLY A 192 -6.56 -20.48 -12.81
C GLY A 192 -6.58 -21.86 -12.15
N VAL A 193 -5.58 -22.19 -11.32
CA VAL A 193 -5.38 -23.51 -10.75
C VAL A 193 -5.57 -23.42 -9.23
N ASP A 194 -6.50 -24.20 -8.68
CA ASP A 194 -6.66 -24.38 -7.24
C ASP A 194 -6.22 -25.80 -6.85
N CYS A 195 -5.74 -25.94 -5.61
CA CYS A 195 -5.19 -27.20 -5.08
C CYS A 195 -5.62 -27.37 -3.62
N TYR A 196 -6.13 -28.57 -3.27
CA TYR A 196 -6.45 -28.93 -1.89
C TYR A 196 -6.20 -30.41 -1.64
N VAL A 197 -5.97 -30.76 -0.37
CA VAL A 197 -5.77 -32.15 0.07
C VAL A 197 -7.10 -32.70 0.58
N SER A 198 -7.42 -33.95 0.23
CA SER A 198 -8.59 -34.67 0.72
C SER A 198 -8.53 -34.90 2.24
N ASP A 199 -9.66 -34.80 2.91
CA ASP A 199 -9.78 -35.11 4.35
C ASP A 199 -9.74 -36.63 4.63
N SER A 200 -9.96 -37.46 3.61
CA SER A 200 -9.85 -38.93 3.67
C SER A 200 -8.64 -39.43 2.90
N ASN A 201 -8.00 -40.48 3.42
CA ASN A 201 -6.81 -41.12 2.86
C ASN A 201 -7.10 -42.39 2.04
N PHE A 202 -8.36 -42.85 2.00
CA PHE A 202 -8.82 -44.00 1.19
C PHE A 202 -7.94 -45.25 1.34
N GLU A 203 -7.59 -45.59 2.58
CA GLU A 203 -6.76 -46.75 2.94
C GLU A 203 -5.31 -46.68 2.39
N SER A 204 -4.84 -45.48 2.06
CA SER A 204 -3.42 -45.17 1.86
C SER A 204 -2.87 -44.39 3.05
N ASP A 205 -1.56 -44.44 3.25
CA ASP A 205 -0.81 -43.54 4.13
C ASP A 205 -0.64 -42.14 3.53
N HIS A 206 -0.99 -41.97 2.25
CA HIS A 206 -1.09 -40.69 1.57
C HIS A 206 -2.54 -40.26 1.29
N CYS A 207 -2.81 -38.97 1.48
CA CYS A 207 -4.08 -38.34 1.14
C CYS A 207 -4.08 -37.86 -0.31
N PRO A 208 -5.14 -38.11 -1.10
CA PRO A 208 -5.26 -37.57 -2.44
C PRO A 208 -5.19 -36.05 -2.47
N VAL A 209 -4.49 -35.51 -3.45
CA VAL A 209 -4.41 -34.08 -3.74
C VAL A 209 -5.29 -33.79 -4.95
N ILE A 210 -6.27 -32.91 -4.79
CA ILE A 210 -7.20 -32.51 -5.85
C ILE A 210 -6.75 -31.16 -6.40
N ILE A 211 -6.64 -31.09 -7.73
CA ILE A 211 -6.27 -29.88 -8.45
C ILE A 211 -7.37 -29.53 -9.44
N THR A 212 -7.81 -28.28 -9.46
CA THR A 212 -8.81 -27.80 -10.42
C THR A 212 -8.23 -26.68 -11.26
N TRP A 213 -8.18 -26.89 -12.58
CA TRP A 213 -7.83 -25.85 -13.53
C TRP A 213 -9.08 -25.28 -14.18
N SER A 214 -9.60 -24.19 -13.64
CA SER A 214 -10.68 -23.40 -14.23
C SER A 214 -10.08 -22.22 -14.98
N LYS A 215 -10.37 -22.11 -16.29
CA LYS A 215 -10.34 -20.78 -16.91
C LYS A 215 -11.38 -19.97 -16.16
N LEU A 216 -10.97 -18.84 -15.56
CA LEU A 216 -11.88 -17.87 -14.96
C LEU A 216 -13.12 -17.72 -15.85
N GLU A 217 -14.26 -18.25 -15.42
CA GLU A 217 -15.52 -17.82 -15.97
C GLU A 217 -15.65 -16.37 -15.55
N HIS A 218 -15.40 -15.48 -16.51
CA HIS A 218 -15.60 -14.07 -16.29
C HIS A 218 -17.09 -13.86 -16.01
N ILE A 219 -17.42 -13.60 -14.74
CA ILE A 219 -18.68 -12.96 -14.35
C ILE A 219 -18.91 -11.83 -15.35
N SER A 220 -20.05 -11.86 -16.04
CA SER A 220 -20.40 -10.87 -17.07
C SER A 220 -20.08 -9.47 -16.54
N LYS A 221 -19.06 -8.83 -17.11
CA LYS A 221 -18.56 -7.58 -16.56
C LYS A 221 -19.55 -6.48 -16.95
N LYS A 222 -20.37 -6.06 -15.98
CA LYS A 222 -21.25 -4.91 -16.12
C LYS A 222 -20.41 -3.64 -16.12
N LEU A 223 -20.18 -3.06 -17.30
CA LEU A 223 -19.55 -1.75 -17.44
C LEU A 223 -20.62 -0.69 -17.19
N LYS A 224 -20.43 0.08 -16.10
CA LYS A 224 -21.23 1.29 -15.84
C LYS A 224 -20.54 2.47 -16.51
N THR A 225 -21.24 3.14 -17.41
CA THR A 225 -20.81 4.41 -18.02
C THR A 225 -21.87 5.47 -17.75
N ILE A 226 -21.45 6.62 -17.25
CA ILE A 226 -22.33 7.73 -16.91
C ILE A 226 -22.09 8.86 -17.91
N ASP A 227 -23.15 9.39 -18.52
CA ASP A 227 -23.07 10.62 -19.31
C ASP A 227 -23.03 11.84 -18.38
N TRP A 228 -21.81 12.25 -18.02
CA TRP A 228 -21.61 13.33 -17.06
C TRP A 228 -22.14 14.68 -17.55
N ASN A 229 -22.15 14.96 -18.84
CA ASN A 229 -22.59 16.27 -19.34
C ASN A 229 -24.09 16.45 -19.13
N ARG A 230 -24.89 15.44 -19.54
CA ARG A 230 -26.34 15.43 -19.31
C ARG A 230 -26.66 15.41 -17.82
N THR A 231 -25.97 14.55 -17.06
CA THR A 231 -26.14 14.46 -15.61
C THR A 231 -25.95 15.81 -14.93
N MET A 232 -24.88 16.55 -15.25
CA MET A 232 -24.63 17.86 -14.64
C MET A 232 -25.69 18.89 -15.04
N SER A 233 -26.10 18.95 -16.32
CA SER A 233 -27.13 19.90 -16.76
C SER A 233 -28.48 19.68 -16.07
N GLN A 234 -28.93 18.43 -15.94
CA GLN A 234 -30.18 18.10 -15.25
C GLN A 234 -30.05 18.28 -13.73
N SER A 235 -28.88 17.97 -13.15
CA SER A 235 -28.62 18.21 -11.72
C SER A 235 -28.69 19.69 -11.37
N ALA A 236 -28.20 20.60 -12.22
CA ALA A 236 -28.25 22.04 -12.01
C ALA A 236 -29.70 22.56 -11.94
N ASN A 237 -30.59 22.04 -12.80
CA ASN A 237 -32.02 22.35 -12.74
C ASN A 237 -32.62 21.87 -11.41
N VAL A 238 -32.33 20.64 -11.00
CA VAL A 238 -32.83 20.10 -9.71
C VAL A 238 -32.33 20.92 -8.51
N LEU A 239 -31.07 21.37 -8.52
CA LEU A 239 -30.48 22.21 -7.47
C LEU A 239 -31.06 23.64 -7.42
N THR A 240 -31.75 24.10 -8.46
CA THR A 240 -32.38 25.43 -8.50
C THR A 240 -33.87 25.39 -8.21
N THR A 241 -34.56 24.30 -8.54
CA THR A 241 -36.02 24.18 -8.35
C THR A 241 -36.42 23.60 -6.99
N GLU A 242 -35.60 22.73 -6.40
CA GLU A 242 -35.97 22.01 -5.18
C GLU A 242 -35.33 22.59 -3.93
N THR A 243 -36.17 22.96 -2.96
CA THR A 243 -35.73 23.41 -1.63
C THR A 243 -35.72 22.28 -0.61
N ASN A 244 -36.54 21.24 -0.77
CA ASN A 244 -36.59 20.12 0.17
C ASN A 244 -35.44 19.13 -0.04
N LEU A 245 -34.60 18.96 0.98
CA LEU A 245 -33.38 18.16 0.92
C LEU A 245 -33.57 16.66 0.66
N ASN A 246 -34.65 16.07 1.19
CA ASN A 246 -34.98 14.66 0.93
C ASN A 246 -35.39 14.47 -0.54
N VAL A 247 -36.19 15.39 -1.07
CA VAL A 247 -36.65 15.34 -2.47
C VAL A 247 -35.48 15.60 -3.44
N LEU A 248 -34.61 16.55 -3.10
CA LEU A 248 -33.41 16.88 -3.86
C LEU A 248 -32.50 15.67 -4.03
N THR A 249 -32.14 15.01 -2.93
CA THR A 249 -31.19 13.88 -2.94
C THR A 249 -31.75 12.72 -3.78
N ARG A 250 -33.05 12.43 -3.63
CA ARG A 250 -33.76 11.44 -4.46
C ARG A 250 -33.75 11.80 -5.96
N LYS A 251 -34.11 13.05 -6.33
CA LYS A 251 -34.11 13.50 -7.73
C LYS A 251 -32.72 13.45 -8.36
N ILE A 252 -31.67 13.83 -7.62
CA ILE A 252 -30.28 13.71 -8.10
C ILE A 252 -29.91 12.23 -8.33
N SER A 253 -30.30 11.34 -7.41
CA SER A 253 -30.11 9.90 -7.57
C SER A 253 -30.79 9.36 -8.84
N GLU A 254 -32.03 9.78 -9.10
CA GLU A 254 -32.80 9.44 -10.30
C GLU A 254 -32.11 9.93 -11.57
N VAL A 255 -31.68 11.19 -11.62
CA VAL A 255 -30.92 11.78 -12.74
C VAL A 255 -29.65 10.98 -13.02
N ILE A 256 -28.87 10.61 -12.00
CA ILE A 256 -27.66 9.80 -12.18
C ILE A 256 -28.02 8.41 -12.73
N ARG A 257 -29.09 7.79 -12.21
CA ARG A 257 -29.55 6.46 -12.63
C ARG A 257 -29.98 6.46 -14.09
N GLU A 258 -30.78 7.43 -14.52
CA GLU A 258 -31.28 7.58 -15.89
C GLU A 258 -30.16 7.79 -16.91
N ASN A 259 -29.12 8.54 -16.51
CA ASN A 259 -27.94 8.78 -17.33
C ASN A 259 -26.84 7.72 -17.19
N THR A 260 -27.09 6.63 -16.44
CA THR A 260 -26.15 5.51 -16.29
C THR A 260 -26.51 4.37 -17.24
N LYS A 261 -25.65 4.14 -18.23
CA LYS A 261 -25.72 2.94 -19.09
C LYS A 261 -24.97 1.79 -18.45
N ILE A 262 -25.66 0.66 -18.27
CA ILE A 262 -25.07 -0.60 -17.81
C ILE A 262 -24.95 -1.52 -19.01
N ILE A 263 -23.73 -1.71 -19.52
CA ILE A 263 -23.46 -2.65 -20.60
C ILE A 263 -22.96 -3.95 -19.99
N THR A 264 -23.77 -5.00 -20.12
CA THR A 264 -23.37 -6.36 -19.75
C THR A 264 -22.53 -6.93 -20.89
N LEU A 265 -21.23 -7.09 -20.68
CA LEU A 265 -20.37 -7.74 -21.67
C LEU A 265 -20.74 -9.24 -21.77
N PRO A 266 -20.85 -9.82 -22.98
CA PRO A 266 -21.05 -11.26 -23.17
C PRO A 266 -19.93 -12.06 -22.50
N SER A 267 -20.25 -13.24 -21.97
CA SER A 267 -19.36 -14.20 -21.28
C SER A 267 -18.31 -14.86 -22.18
N ASN A 268 -17.73 -14.12 -23.13
CA ASN A 268 -16.57 -14.59 -23.88
C ASN A 268 -15.29 -14.23 -23.13
N ASN A 269 -14.31 -15.15 -23.17
CA ASN A 269 -12.96 -15.09 -22.60
C ASN A 269 -12.14 -13.86 -23.07
N TYR A 270 -12.56 -12.65 -22.74
CA TYR A 270 -11.84 -11.43 -23.04
C TYR A 270 -10.96 -11.03 -21.84
N PRO A 271 -9.68 -10.67 -22.07
CA PRO A 271 -8.80 -10.23 -21.01
C PRO A 271 -9.40 -9.06 -20.19
N PRO A 272 -9.04 -8.89 -18.91
CA PRO A 272 -9.65 -7.89 -18.01
C PRO A 272 -9.48 -6.43 -18.47
N TRP A 273 -8.53 -6.19 -19.37
CA TRP A 273 -8.24 -4.90 -20.02
C TRP A 273 -9.02 -4.65 -21.32
N TRP A 274 -9.85 -5.60 -21.78
CA TRP A 274 -10.64 -5.48 -22.99
C TRP A 274 -11.70 -4.37 -22.85
N ASN A 275 -11.78 -3.47 -23.83
CA ASN A 275 -12.69 -2.32 -23.82
C ASN A 275 -13.55 -2.25 -25.09
N LEU A 276 -14.50 -1.30 -25.14
CA LEU A 276 -15.46 -1.15 -26.24
C LEU A 276 -14.78 -1.00 -27.61
N SER A 277 -13.69 -0.23 -27.69
CA SER A 277 -12.92 -0.08 -28.93
C SER A 277 -12.32 -1.42 -29.40
N CYS A 278 -11.79 -2.24 -28.49
CA CYS A 278 -11.29 -3.58 -28.83
C CYS A 278 -12.41 -4.49 -29.34
N HIS A 279 -13.58 -4.45 -28.69
CA HIS A 279 -14.74 -5.23 -29.09
C HIS A 279 -15.24 -4.85 -30.50
N ASN A 280 -15.40 -3.56 -30.79
CA ASN A 280 -15.90 -3.07 -32.07
C ASN A 280 -14.95 -3.41 -33.23
N PHE A 281 -13.64 -3.19 -33.06
CA PHE A 281 -12.67 -3.52 -34.13
C PHE A 281 -12.47 -5.03 -34.32
N HIS A 282 -12.69 -5.84 -33.28
CA HIS A 282 -12.70 -7.30 -33.41
C HIS A 282 -13.88 -7.80 -34.27
N LYS A 283 -15.09 -7.27 -34.04
CA LYS A 283 -16.26 -7.56 -34.90
C LYS A 283 -16.03 -7.14 -36.35
N LEU A 284 -15.54 -5.92 -36.58
CA LEU A 284 -15.25 -5.42 -37.93
C LEU A 284 -14.17 -6.27 -38.64
N LYS A 285 -13.10 -6.68 -37.92
CA LYS A 285 -12.10 -7.61 -38.46
C LYS A 285 -12.73 -8.92 -38.95
N ILE A 286 -13.63 -9.52 -38.16
CA ILE A 286 -14.29 -10.79 -38.50
C ILE A 286 -15.25 -10.60 -39.68
N LEU A 287 -16.05 -9.53 -39.68
CA LEU A 287 -17.00 -9.23 -40.75
C LEU A 287 -16.32 -9.10 -42.11
N PHE A 288 -15.26 -8.29 -42.20
CA PHE A 288 -14.55 -8.10 -43.47
C PHE A 288 -13.71 -9.32 -43.87
N ARG A 289 -13.27 -10.16 -42.91
CA ARG A 289 -12.67 -11.47 -43.24
C ARG A 289 -13.69 -12.39 -43.91
N LYS A 290 -14.90 -12.48 -43.35
CA LYS A 290 -15.97 -13.32 -43.91
C LYS A 290 -16.42 -12.83 -45.29
N ARG A 291 -16.57 -11.51 -45.50
CA ARG A 291 -16.88 -10.94 -46.82
C ARG A 291 -15.78 -11.17 -47.84
N ALA A 292 -14.52 -10.94 -47.48
CA ALA A 292 -13.40 -11.14 -48.39
C ALA A 292 -13.25 -12.62 -48.82
N LEU A 293 -13.50 -13.57 -47.91
CA LEU A 293 -13.48 -15.01 -48.23
C LEU A 293 -14.70 -15.44 -49.06
N ARG A 294 -15.85 -14.80 -48.87
CA ARG A 294 -17.09 -15.14 -49.60
C ARG A 294 -17.14 -14.58 -51.01
N PHE A 295 -16.58 -13.38 -51.22
CA PHE A 295 -16.67 -12.65 -52.49
C PHE A 295 -15.31 -12.49 -53.20
N ILE A 296 -14.23 -13.09 -52.67
CA ILE A 296 -12.86 -12.98 -53.21
C ILE A 296 -12.47 -11.51 -53.48
N SER A 297 -12.87 -10.61 -52.58
CA SER A 297 -12.70 -9.16 -52.77
C SER A 297 -11.42 -8.65 -52.11
N GLU A 298 -10.52 -8.11 -52.93
CA GLU A 298 -9.26 -7.52 -52.48
C GLU A 298 -9.49 -6.26 -51.61
N SER A 299 -10.50 -5.45 -51.95
CA SER A 299 -10.88 -4.26 -51.19
C SER A 299 -11.31 -4.59 -49.74
N ASP A 300 -12.04 -5.68 -49.54
CA ASP A 300 -12.47 -6.13 -48.21
C ASP A 300 -11.32 -6.82 -47.46
N TRP A 301 -10.34 -7.41 -48.16
CA TRP A 301 -9.10 -7.91 -47.56
C TRP A 301 -8.21 -6.77 -47.04
N ILE A 302 -8.13 -5.65 -47.77
CA ILE A 302 -7.46 -4.42 -47.31
C ILE A 302 -8.15 -3.87 -46.06
N LYS A 303 -9.49 -3.81 -46.04
CA LYS A 303 -10.26 -3.41 -44.84
C LYS A 303 -10.03 -4.37 -43.67
N HIS A 304 -9.96 -5.68 -43.89
CA HIS A 304 -9.59 -6.66 -42.87
C HIS A 304 -8.20 -6.37 -42.26
N LYS A 305 -7.19 -6.15 -43.10
CA LYS A 305 -5.83 -5.79 -42.66
C LYS A 305 -5.81 -4.47 -41.87
N LYS A 306 -6.55 -3.45 -42.32
CA LYS A 306 -6.71 -2.14 -41.65
C LYS A 306 -7.32 -2.29 -40.25
N TYR A 307 -8.46 -3.00 -40.12
CA TYR A 307 -9.11 -3.19 -38.83
C TYR A 307 -8.34 -4.15 -37.91
N ALA A 308 -7.60 -5.12 -38.45
CA ALA A 308 -6.66 -5.92 -37.68
C ALA A 308 -5.52 -5.07 -37.09
N ALA A 309 -5.00 -4.09 -37.83
CA ALA A 309 -3.99 -3.15 -37.34
C ALA A 309 -4.57 -2.22 -36.25
N LYS A 310 -5.76 -1.65 -36.45
CA LYS A 310 -6.46 -0.85 -35.44
C LYS A 310 -6.76 -1.65 -34.17
N LEU A 311 -7.20 -2.90 -34.30
CA LEU A 311 -7.40 -3.80 -33.17
C LEU A 311 -6.10 -4.03 -32.39
N ARG A 312 -4.98 -4.32 -33.06
CA ARG A 312 -3.66 -4.48 -32.41
C ARG A 312 -3.24 -3.21 -31.65
N PHE A 313 -3.46 -2.03 -32.23
CA PHE A 313 -3.18 -0.75 -31.58
C PHE A 313 -4.01 -0.57 -30.30
N HIS A 314 -5.33 -0.75 -30.40
CA HIS A 314 -6.22 -0.58 -29.25
C HIS A 314 -6.03 -1.66 -28.17
N ILE A 315 -5.70 -2.91 -28.54
CA ILE A 315 -5.28 -3.95 -27.58
C ILE A 315 -4.04 -3.50 -26.80
N LYS A 316 -2.99 -3.01 -27.50
CA LYS A 316 -1.78 -2.50 -26.84
C LYS A 316 -2.09 -1.31 -25.94
N LYS A 317 -2.91 -0.35 -26.40
CA LYS A 317 -3.31 0.84 -25.63
C LYS A 317 -4.16 0.47 -24.41
N ALA A 318 -5.14 -0.42 -24.56
CA ALA A 318 -6.03 -0.83 -23.49
C ALA A 318 -5.31 -1.69 -22.43
N SER A 319 -4.45 -2.62 -22.86
CA SER A 319 -3.57 -3.39 -21.99
C SER A 319 -2.64 -2.47 -21.20
N ARG A 320 -1.94 -1.52 -21.86
CA ARG A 320 -1.10 -0.52 -21.18
C ARG A 320 -1.90 0.31 -20.20
N ASN A 321 -3.01 0.92 -20.61
CA ASN A 321 -3.82 1.76 -19.73
C ASN A 321 -4.39 1.00 -18.52
N TYR A 322 -4.74 -0.28 -18.68
CA TYR A 322 -5.17 -1.13 -17.57
C TYR A 322 -4.02 -1.40 -16.61
N TRP A 323 -2.83 -1.74 -17.13
CA TRP A 323 -1.64 -1.93 -16.32
C TRP A 323 -1.18 -0.63 -15.67
N ASP A 324 -1.22 0.52 -16.36
CA ASP A 324 -0.95 1.85 -15.81
C ASP A 324 -1.96 2.23 -14.71
N LYS A 325 -3.24 1.85 -14.87
CA LYS A 325 -4.26 1.98 -13.81
C LYS A 325 -3.96 1.08 -12.62
N ILE A 326 -3.51 -0.17 -12.85
CA ILE A 326 -3.05 -1.06 -11.78
C ILE A 326 -1.79 -0.49 -11.11
N CYS A 327 -0.84 0.07 -11.86
CA CYS A 327 0.34 0.73 -11.33
C CYS A 327 -0.04 1.99 -10.52
N ASN A 328 -1.06 2.74 -10.95
CA ASN A 328 -1.63 3.82 -10.15
C ASN A 328 -2.37 3.30 -8.89
N ILE A 329 -2.97 2.11 -8.96
CA ILE A 329 -3.49 1.39 -7.78
C ILE A 329 -2.35 0.95 -6.85
N THR A 330 -1.14 0.66 -7.35
CA THR A 330 0.02 0.27 -6.53
C THR A 330 0.65 1.42 -5.73
N ARG A 331 0.29 2.68 -6.02
CA ARG A 331 0.53 3.81 -5.11
C ARG A 331 -0.31 3.73 -3.84
N ASN A 332 -1.29 2.82 -3.78
CA ASN A 332 -2.07 2.49 -2.60
C ASN A 332 -1.65 1.10 -2.07
N PRO A 333 -0.78 1.05 -1.04
CA PRO A 333 -0.29 -0.19 -0.46
C PRO A 333 -1.41 -1.17 -0.06
N ARG A 334 -2.60 -0.68 0.30
CA ARG A 334 -3.74 -1.53 0.69
C ARG A 334 -4.37 -2.26 -0.50
N MET A 335 -4.51 -1.59 -1.65
CA MET A 335 -5.07 -2.24 -2.84
C MET A 335 -4.07 -3.18 -3.49
N PHE A 336 -2.78 -2.85 -3.44
CA PHE A 336 -1.72 -3.78 -3.82
C PHE A 336 -1.62 -4.97 -2.86
N TYR A 337 -1.74 -4.75 -1.54
CA TYR A 337 -1.83 -5.84 -0.56
C TYR A 337 -3.08 -6.70 -0.81
N SER A 338 -4.21 -6.12 -1.22
CA SER A 338 -5.39 -6.88 -1.64
C SER A 338 -5.15 -7.66 -2.93
N MET A 339 -4.47 -7.09 -3.93
CA MET A 339 -4.12 -7.76 -5.18
C MET A 339 -3.11 -8.89 -4.94
N LEU A 340 -2.05 -8.64 -4.17
CA LEU A 340 -1.10 -9.64 -3.73
C LEU A 340 -1.79 -10.71 -2.90
N ASN A 341 -2.65 -10.36 -1.96
CA ASN A 341 -3.42 -11.35 -1.21
C ASN A 341 -4.35 -12.15 -2.14
N LYS A 342 -4.95 -11.56 -3.17
CA LYS A 342 -5.74 -12.31 -4.17
C LYS A 342 -4.90 -13.23 -5.05
N ILE A 343 -3.64 -12.88 -5.33
CA ILE A 343 -2.69 -13.70 -6.09
C ILE A 343 -2.04 -14.77 -5.18
N TYR A 344 -1.86 -14.44 -3.90
CA TYR A 344 -1.21 -15.26 -2.88
C TYR A 344 -2.17 -16.25 -2.23
N SER A 345 -3.35 -15.80 -1.83
CA SER A 345 -4.44 -16.69 -1.50
C SER A 345 -4.94 -17.23 -2.83
N HIS A 346 -4.58 -18.46 -3.17
CA HIS A 346 -5.33 -19.31 -4.10
C HIS A 346 -6.76 -19.59 -3.57
N SER A 347 -7.33 -18.67 -2.79
CA SER A 347 -8.76 -18.45 -2.83
C SER A 347 -8.98 -17.43 -3.94
N ASN A 348 -9.11 -17.93 -5.17
CA ASN A 348 -10.16 -17.38 -5.99
C ASN A 348 -11.40 -17.19 -5.11
N GLN A 349 -12.11 -16.09 -5.37
CA GLN A 349 -13.52 -16.07 -5.03
C GLN A 349 -14.12 -17.37 -5.58
N GLU A 350 -14.78 -18.12 -4.69
CA GLU A 350 -15.61 -19.28 -5.00
C GLU A 350 -14.93 -20.66 -5.11
N VAL A 351 -14.20 -21.07 -4.06
CA VAL A 351 -14.48 -22.43 -3.54
C VAL A 351 -15.85 -22.34 -2.88
N ASN A 352 -16.79 -23.15 -3.37
CA ASN A 352 -18.22 -23.21 -3.07
C ASN A 352 -18.61 -23.40 -1.58
N ILE A 353 -17.66 -23.40 -0.63
CA ILE A 353 -17.93 -23.46 0.81
C ILE A 353 -18.38 -22.09 1.34
N SER A 354 -17.97 -20.97 0.71
CA SER A 354 -18.40 -19.62 1.12
C SER A 354 -19.90 -19.35 0.92
N ASN A 355 -20.61 -20.29 0.27
CA ASN A 355 -22.05 -20.26 0.05
C ASN A 355 -22.84 -20.76 1.23
N LEU A 356 -22.20 -21.23 2.30
CA LEU A 356 -22.88 -21.88 3.41
C LEU A 356 -22.59 -21.11 4.69
N ILE A 357 -23.65 -20.57 5.31
CA ILE A 357 -23.58 -19.99 6.65
C ILE A 357 -24.11 -21.03 7.62
N LEU A 358 -23.32 -21.37 8.63
CA LEU A 358 -23.74 -22.31 9.67
C LEU A 358 -24.60 -21.57 10.72
N ARG A 359 -25.82 -22.06 10.95
CA ARG A 359 -26.69 -21.63 12.06
C ARG A 359 -27.33 -22.88 12.66
N ASN A 360 -27.20 -23.06 13.98
CA ASN A 360 -27.76 -24.21 14.72
C ASN A 360 -27.41 -25.57 14.07
N ASN A 361 -26.14 -25.77 13.70
CA ASN A 361 -25.64 -26.98 13.00
C ASN A 361 -26.22 -27.25 11.59
N HIS A 362 -27.00 -26.33 11.01
CA HIS A 362 -27.47 -26.42 9.63
C HIS A 362 -26.80 -25.37 8.73
N TYR A 363 -26.48 -25.77 7.50
CA TYR A 363 -25.90 -24.88 6.49
C TYR A 363 -26.98 -24.21 5.66
N ILE A 364 -26.98 -22.87 5.66
CA ILE A 364 -27.92 -22.05 4.89
C ILE A 364 -27.23 -21.59 3.61
N SER A 365 -27.80 -21.89 2.44
CA SER A 365 -27.22 -21.61 1.12
C SER A 365 -27.85 -20.42 0.37
N ASN A 366 -29.11 -20.09 0.69
CA ASN A 366 -29.87 -19.04 0.01
C ASN A 366 -29.37 -17.63 0.37
N SER A 367 -29.05 -16.80 -0.62
CA SER A 367 -28.44 -15.47 -0.42
C SER A 367 -29.33 -14.47 0.31
N THR A 368 -30.65 -14.53 0.13
CA THR A 368 -31.62 -13.65 0.81
C THR A 368 -31.82 -14.07 2.26
N GLN A 369 -31.86 -15.38 2.54
CA GLN A 369 -31.89 -15.87 3.92
C GLN A 369 -30.60 -15.46 4.64
N GLN A 370 -29.45 -15.66 4.00
CA GLN A 370 -28.14 -15.26 4.54
C GLN A 370 -28.05 -13.75 4.82
N SER A 371 -28.53 -12.89 3.91
CA SER A 371 -28.53 -11.44 4.14
C SER A 371 -29.41 -11.07 5.34
N ASN A 372 -30.56 -11.73 5.52
CA ASN A 372 -31.42 -11.54 6.69
C ASN A 372 -30.75 -12.03 8.00
N LEU A 373 -30.04 -13.16 7.98
CA LEU A 373 -29.28 -13.60 9.16
C LEU A 373 -28.22 -12.58 9.59
N PHE A 374 -27.52 -12.02 8.62
CA PHE A 374 -26.53 -10.99 8.90
C PHE A 374 -27.20 -9.72 9.45
N VAL A 375 -28.33 -9.29 8.90
CA VAL A 375 -29.00 -8.08 9.40
C VAL A 375 -29.51 -8.32 10.82
N ASP A 376 -30.06 -9.50 11.12
CA ASP A 376 -30.48 -9.87 12.47
C ASP A 376 -29.32 -9.77 13.46
N PHE A 377 -28.19 -10.40 13.14
CA PHE A 377 -26.98 -10.39 13.97
C PHE A 377 -26.39 -8.99 14.18
N PHE A 378 -26.34 -8.15 13.14
CA PHE A 378 -25.79 -6.80 13.25
C PHE A 378 -26.79 -5.79 13.85
N SER A 379 -28.09 -6.12 13.86
CA SER A 379 -29.14 -5.30 14.46
C SER A 379 -29.44 -5.65 15.92
N ASP A 380 -28.83 -6.72 16.45
CA ASP A 380 -29.32 -7.37 17.67
C ASP A 380 -29.32 -6.40 18.87
N SER A 381 -30.54 -6.10 19.31
CA SER A 381 -30.87 -4.99 20.20
C SER A 381 -31.04 -5.50 21.63
N SER A 382 -29.93 -5.77 22.31
CA SER A 382 -29.96 -6.02 23.75
C SER A 382 -30.09 -4.69 24.52
N MET A 383 -31.32 -4.43 24.99
CA MET A 383 -31.80 -3.41 25.93
C MET A 383 -32.09 -1.98 25.40
N LYS A 384 -33.33 -1.54 25.63
CA LYS A 384 -33.73 -0.13 25.64
C LYS A 384 -33.18 0.49 26.92
N HIS A 385 -32.45 1.59 26.80
CA HIS A 385 -31.97 2.35 27.96
C HIS A 385 -32.82 3.61 28.15
N GLU A 386 -32.93 4.05 29.40
CA GLU A 386 -33.56 5.33 29.69
C GLU A 386 -32.70 6.46 29.09
N PRO A 387 -33.32 7.44 28.41
CA PRO A 387 -32.60 8.54 27.81
C PRO A 387 -31.95 9.41 28.90
N ILE A 388 -30.73 9.86 28.64
CA ILE A 388 -30.04 10.81 29.53
C ILE A 388 -30.59 12.22 29.23
N PRO A 389 -30.93 13.04 30.24
CA PRO A 389 -31.18 14.46 30.03
C PRO A 389 -29.91 15.16 29.53
N LEU A 390 -29.95 15.70 28.31
CA LEU A 390 -28.80 16.33 27.66
C LEU A 390 -29.05 17.82 27.47
N ASP A 391 -28.16 18.65 28.04
CA ASP A 391 -28.14 20.08 27.78
C ASP A 391 -27.19 20.41 26.63
N TYR A 392 -27.75 20.85 25.51
CA TYR A 392 -26.99 21.24 24.31
C TYR A 392 -26.60 22.72 24.30
N CYS A 393 -26.94 23.49 25.34
CA CYS A 393 -26.68 24.92 25.42
C CYS A 393 -25.18 25.20 25.22
N GLY A 394 -24.87 26.14 24.34
CA GLY A 394 -23.51 26.52 23.98
C GLY A 394 -23.50 27.87 23.29
N ASP A 395 -22.35 28.52 23.33
CA ASP A 395 -22.13 29.80 22.65
C ASP A 395 -22.33 29.63 21.13
N CYS A 396 -23.31 30.36 20.58
CA CYS A 396 -23.61 30.41 19.15
C CYS A 396 -22.47 31.03 18.33
N ASN A 397 -21.61 31.83 18.97
CA ASN A 397 -20.46 32.48 18.36
C ASN A 397 -19.16 31.66 18.50
N GLY A 398 -19.19 30.54 19.23
CA GLY A 398 -18.04 29.65 19.34
C GLY A 398 -17.66 29.04 18.00
N TYR A 399 -16.36 28.84 17.75
CA TYR A 399 -15.80 28.30 16.49
C TYR A 399 -16.51 27.02 15.97
N LEU A 400 -17.02 26.19 16.87
CA LEU A 400 -17.75 24.97 16.50
C LEU A 400 -19.10 25.26 15.82
N ASN A 401 -19.73 26.38 16.13
CA ASN A 401 -21.12 26.74 15.78
C ASN A 401 -21.25 27.84 14.71
N ILE A 402 -20.13 28.38 14.19
CA ILE A 402 -20.16 29.36 13.10
C ILE A 402 -20.82 28.79 11.82
N PRO A 403 -21.37 29.61 10.92
CA PRO A 403 -21.89 29.13 9.64
C PRO A 403 -20.87 28.34 8.80
N ILE A 404 -21.35 27.42 7.97
CA ILE A 404 -20.58 26.61 7.03
C ILE A 404 -20.22 27.46 5.81
N HIS A 405 -18.93 27.58 5.55
CA HIS A 405 -18.44 28.31 4.38
C HIS A 405 -18.19 27.39 3.17
N LEU A 406 -18.36 27.95 1.96
CA LEU A 406 -18.12 27.26 0.67
C LEU A 406 -16.73 26.61 0.60
N GLN A 407 -15.73 27.22 1.22
CA GLN A 407 -14.37 26.70 1.21
C GLN A 407 -14.22 25.42 2.04
N GLU A 408 -14.92 25.29 3.17
CA GLU A 408 -14.96 24.05 3.96
C GLU A 408 -15.55 22.90 3.12
N VAL A 409 -16.61 23.20 2.36
CA VAL A 409 -17.25 22.25 1.43
C VAL A 409 -16.28 21.83 0.33
N ARG A 410 -15.60 22.78 -0.33
CA ARG A 410 -14.58 22.47 -1.36
C ARG A 410 -13.46 21.59 -0.82
N GLN A 411 -12.91 21.92 0.36
CA GLN A 411 -11.88 21.11 1.02
C GLN A 411 -12.38 19.70 1.35
N ALA A 412 -13.62 19.57 1.85
CA ALA A 412 -14.23 18.29 2.15
C ALA A 412 -14.44 17.43 0.89
N ILE A 413 -14.87 18.02 -0.23
CA ILE A 413 -15.03 17.34 -1.53
C ILE A 413 -13.69 16.86 -2.07
N GLN A 414 -12.65 17.70 -2.04
CA GLN A 414 -11.30 17.34 -2.50
C GLN A 414 -10.73 16.15 -1.71
N LYS A 415 -10.91 16.16 -0.38
CA LYS A 415 -10.49 15.06 0.52
C LYS A 415 -11.32 13.78 0.33
N THR A 416 -12.52 13.88 -0.24
CA THR A 416 -13.41 12.73 -0.45
C THR A 416 -12.96 11.87 -1.62
N ARG A 417 -12.69 10.59 -1.33
CA ARG A 417 -12.30 9.60 -2.34
C ARG A 417 -13.52 9.09 -3.09
N ASN A 418 -13.36 8.84 -4.38
CA ASN A 418 -14.41 8.21 -5.19
C ASN A 418 -14.46 6.70 -4.88
N SER A 419 -15.22 6.36 -3.84
CA SER A 419 -15.48 4.99 -3.37
C SER A 419 -16.90 4.56 -3.75
N THR A 420 -17.26 3.31 -3.44
CA THR A 420 -18.62 2.81 -3.67
C THR A 420 -19.65 3.73 -2.97
N PRO A 421 -20.66 4.22 -3.69
CA PRO A 421 -21.68 5.11 -3.12
C PRO A 421 -22.57 4.38 -2.10
N GLY A 422 -23.37 5.15 -1.37
CA GLY A 422 -24.40 4.64 -0.45
C GLY A 422 -25.61 4.09 -1.22
N ALA A 423 -26.74 3.98 -0.53
CA ALA A 423 -28.00 3.55 -1.15
C ALA A 423 -28.49 4.52 -2.24
N ASP A 424 -28.19 5.81 -2.07
CA ASP A 424 -28.49 6.89 -3.01
C ASP A 424 -27.77 6.78 -4.37
N GLY A 425 -26.74 5.96 -4.51
CA GLY A 425 -25.99 5.83 -5.76
C GLY A 425 -25.17 7.08 -6.16
N ILE A 426 -25.16 8.14 -5.34
CA ILE A 426 -24.46 9.40 -5.63
C ILE A 426 -22.98 9.24 -5.32
N SER A 427 -22.13 9.46 -6.33
CA SER A 427 -20.68 9.27 -6.20
C SER A 427 -19.93 10.57 -5.88
N ALA A 428 -18.73 10.48 -5.29
CA ALA A 428 -17.89 11.66 -5.05
C ALA A 428 -17.46 12.38 -6.33
N ASN A 429 -17.48 11.69 -7.47
CA ASN A 429 -17.22 12.32 -8.77
C ASN A 429 -18.30 13.31 -9.20
N TRP A 430 -19.55 13.14 -8.73
CA TRP A 430 -20.63 14.11 -8.99
C TRP A 430 -20.28 15.46 -8.36
N PHE A 431 -19.94 15.47 -7.07
CA PHE A 431 -19.49 16.68 -6.35
C PHE A 431 -18.27 17.36 -6.97
N LYS A 432 -17.30 16.58 -7.47
CA LYS A 432 -16.08 17.10 -8.10
C LYS A 432 -16.30 17.76 -9.45
N LYS A 433 -17.50 17.64 -10.03
CA LYS A 433 -17.88 18.18 -11.34
C LYS A 433 -18.89 19.33 -11.25
N LEU A 434 -19.33 19.68 -10.05
CA LEU A 434 -20.26 20.79 -9.82
C LEU A 434 -19.62 22.13 -10.19
N SER A 435 -20.42 23.04 -10.75
CA SER A 435 -20.01 24.42 -10.97
C SER A 435 -19.90 25.18 -9.64
N ILE A 436 -19.30 26.36 -9.66
CA ILE A 436 -19.22 27.22 -8.46
C ILE A 436 -20.62 27.57 -7.95
N LYS A 437 -21.56 27.89 -8.86
CA LYS A 437 -22.96 28.18 -8.53
C LYS A 437 -23.64 26.99 -7.84
N ASP A 438 -23.49 25.80 -8.39
CA ASP A 438 -24.07 24.57 -7.80
C ASP A 438 -23.48 24.27 -6.42
N LEU A 439 -22.17 24.51 -6.23
CA LEU A 439 -21.51 24.34 -4.95
C LEU A 439 -22.01 25.33 -3.90
N ILE A 440 -22.39 26.55 -4.29
CA ILE A 440 -23.03 27.53 -3.39
C ILE A 440 -24.38 26.97 -2.91
N SER A 441 -25.22 26.46 -3.82
CA SER A 441 -26.49 25.82 -3.44
C SER A 441 -26.28 24.64 -2.48
N VAL A 442 -25.31 23.76 -2.77
CA VAL A 442 -24.94 22.64 -1.87
C VAL A 442 -24.45 23.14 -0.51
N THR A 443 -23.75 24.26 -0.46
CA THR A 443 -23.29 24.87 0.81
C THR A 443 -24.48 25.38 1.63
N SER A 444 -25.45 26.05 0.99
CA SER A 444 -26.68 26.48 1.66
C SER A 444 -27.46 25.30 2.24
N PHE A 445 -27.52 24.17 1.53
CA PHE A 445 -28.15 22.95 2.06
C PHE A 445 -27.42 22.39 3.28
N PHE A 446 -26.08 22.35 3.27
CA PHE A 446 -25.34 21.95 4.47
C PHE A 446 -25.55 22.91 5.63
N GLN A 447 -25.64 24.22 5.35
CA GLN A 447 -25.95 25.22 6.37
C GLN A 447 -27.33 25.02 6.98
N GLU A 448 -28.35 24.73 6.16
CA GLU A 448 -29.70 24.46 6.64
C GLU A 448 -29.75 23.24 7.55
N VAL A 449 -29.10 22.13 7.16
CA VAL A 449 -28.96 20.92 8.00
C VAL A 449 -28.26 21.26 9.32
N PHE A 450 -27.22 22.09 9.27
CA PHE A 450 -26.47 22.49 10.46
C PHE A 450 -27.30 23.36 11.40
N SER A 451 -28.04 24.34 10.88
CA SER A 451 -28.89 25.24 11.67
C SER A 451 -30.09 24.52 12.29
N THR A 452 -30.78 23.67 11.50
CA THR A 452 -32.00 22.97 11.95
C THR A 452 -31.70 21.72 12.78
N SER A 453 -30.47 21.18 12.70
CA SER A 453 -30.10 19.87 13.25
C SER A 453 -30.92 18.69 12.69
N TYR A 454 -31.66 18.91 11.60
CA TYR A 454 -32.45 17.88 10.94
C TYR A 454 -31.62 17.18 9.86
N ILE A 455 -31.33 15.89 10.09
CA ILE A 455 -30.57 15.06 9.15
C ILE A 455 -31.53 14.30 8.24
N PRO A 456 -31.36 14.34 6.91
CA PRO A 456 -32.13 13.53 5.96
C PRO A 456 -32.12 12.05 6.29
N GLU A 457 -33.27 11.39 6.17
CA GLU A 457 -33.39 9.95 6.46
C GLU A 457 -32.52 9.10 5.52
N GLU A 458 -32.34 9.54 4.27
CA GLU A 458 -31.43 8.90 3.30
C GLU A 458 -29.97 8.92 3.75
N TRP A 459 -29.57 9.88 4.57
CA TRP A 459 -28.20 9.98 5.12
C TRP A 459 -28.02 9.05 6.33
N LYS A 460 -29.10 8.77 7.07
CA LYS A 460 -29.15 7.82 8.20
C LYS A 460 -29.28 6.36 7.75
N HIS A 461 -29.74 6.14 6.52
CA HIS A 461 -29.82 4.81 5.92
C HIS A 461 -28.45 4.34 5.40
N SER A 462 -28.04 3.11 5.73
CA SER A 462 -26.77 2.56 5.26
C SER A 462 -26.89 1.13 4.75
N ILE A 463 -26.10 0.83 3.70
CA ILE A 463 -25.98 -0.55 3.21
C ILE A 463 -24.72 -1.18 3.80
N ILE A 464 -24.91 -2.20 4.62
CA ILE A 464 -23.86 -3.00 5.23
C ILE A 464 -23.31 -4.01 4.23
N VAL A 465 -21.98 -4.05 4.11
CA VAL A 465 -21.24 -5.06 3.36
C VAL A 465 -20.44 -5.90 4.34
N PRO A 466 -20.80 -7.18 4.56
CA PRO A 466 -20.04 -8.07 5.43
C PRO A 466 -18.65 -8.35 4.83
N VAL A 467 -17.59 -7.98 5.54
CA VAL A 467 -16.20 -8.23 5.13
C VAL A 467 -15.55 -9.26 6.07
N PRO A 468 -15.00 -10.37 5.56
CA PRO A 468 -14.43 -11.41 6.41
C PRO A 468 -13.18 -10.93 7.15
N LYS A 469 -13.08 -11.30 8.43
CA LYS A 469 -11.88 -11.15 9.25
C LYS A 469 -10.79 -12.11 8.73
N PRO A 470 -9.53 -11.70 8.70
CA PRO A 470 -8.44 -12.56 8.22
C PRO A 470 -8.27 -13.78 9.14
N ASN A 471 -7.98 -14.95 8.53
CA ASN A 471 -7.71 -16.22 9.22
C ASN A 471 -8.83 -16.70 10.16
N LYS A 472 -10.08 -16.29 9.91
CA LYS A 472 -11.27 -16.80 10.63
C LYS A 472 -12.12 -17.65 9.70
N ASP A 473 -12.82 -18.60 10.29
CA ASP A 473 -13.74 -19.50 9.60
C ASP A 473 -14.88 -18.70 8.95
N LYS A 474 -14.95 -18.76 7.61
CA LYS A 474 -15.92 -17.99 6.81
C LYS A 474 -17.34 -18.55 6.88
N SER A 475 -17.54 -19.74 7.42
CA SER A 475 -18.89 -20.30 7.61
C SER A 475 -19.65 -19.65 8.78
N LYS A 476 -18.93 -18.98 9.71
CA LYS A 476 -19.49 -18.37 10.92
C LYS A 476 -19.79 -16.88 10.73
N ILE A 477 -20.98 -16.45 11.15
CA ILE A 477 -21.42 -15.04 11.06
C ILE A 477 -20.49 -14.08 11.83
N ASN A 478 -19.99 -14.48 13.01
CA ASN A 478 -19.12 -13.66 13.86
C ASN A 478 -17.73 -13.36 13.25
N SER A 479 -17.39 -14.05 12.16
CA SER A 479 -16.16 -13.84 11.38
C SER A 479 -16.24 -12.63 10.45
N TYR A 480 -17.37 -11.93 10.35
CA TYR A 480 -17.56 -10.79 9.44
C TYR A 480 -17.59 -9.45 10.18
N ARG A 481 -17.13 -8.39 9.52
CA ARG A 481 -17.26 -6.99 9.95
C ARG A 481 -18.38 -6.30 9.15
N PRO A 482 -19.28 -5.53 9.79
CA PRO A 482 -20.36 -4.83 9.10
C PRO A 482 -19.88 -3.48 8.54
N ILE A 483 -19.33 -3.45 7.31
CA ILE A 483 -18.88 -2.17 6.71
C ILE A 483 -20.07 -1.38 6.17
N ALA A 484 -20.35 -0.22 6.75
CA ALA A 484 -21.45 0.65 6.39
C ALA A 484 -21.12 1.54 5.17
N LEU A 485 -21.96 1.47 4.13
CA LEU A 485 -21.93 2.37 2.99
C LEU A 485 -22.97 3.48 3.18
N THR A 486 -22.54 4.63 3.69
CA THR A 486 -23.35 5.84 3.86
C THR A 486 -23.32 6.73 2.61
N SER A 487 -24.31 7.63 2.51
CA SER A 487 -24.41 8.66 1.47
C SER A 487 -23.12 9.49 1.35
N VAL A 488 -22.77 9.89 0.13
CA VAL A 488 -21.62 10.78 -0.08
C VAL A 488 -21.90 12.21 0.39
N PHE A 489 -23.17 12.65 0.38
CA PHE A 489 -23.56 13.91 1.01
C PHE A 489 -23.21 13.90 2.51
N SER A 490 -23.67 12.86 3.23
CA SER A 490 -23.32 12.65 4.64
C SER A 490 -21.81 12.68 4.86
N LYS A 491 -21.03 11.95 4.04
CA LYS A 491 -19.57 11.90 4.19
C LYS A 491 -18.89 13.26 4.00
N ILE A 492 -19.40 14.13 3.13
CA ILE A 492 -18.85 15.48 2.93
C ILE A 492 -19.21 16.35 4.13
N PHE A 493 -20.46 16.31 4.58
CA PHE A 493 -20.91 17.05 5.75
C PHE A 493 -20.15 16.63 7.02
N GLU A 494 -20.04 15.33 7.29
CA GLU A 494 -19.26 14.78 8.40
C GLU A 494 -17.80 15.27 8.39
N ARG A 495 -17.16 15.42 7.21
CA ARG A 495 -15.78 15.94 7.11
C ARG A 495 -15.65 17.39 7.56
N ILE A 496 -16.66 18.21 7.30
CA ILE A 496 -16.72 19.60 7.75
C ILE A 496 -16.75 19.60 9.28
N LEU A 497 -17.68 18.84 9.88
CA LEU A 497 -17.80 18.75 11.33
C LEU A 497 -16.53 18.22 12.01
N ILE A 498 -15.93 17.16 11.45
CA ILE A 498 -14.69 16.57 12.00
C ILE A 498 -13.54 17.57 12.00
N GLN A 499 -13.42 18.40 10.96
CA GLN A 499 -12.37 19.41 10.91
C GLN A 499 -12.49 20.39 12.08
N ARG A 500 -13.72 20.83 12.38
CA ARG A 500 -14.01 21.71 13.52
C ARG A 500 -13.79 21.04 14.87
N ILE A 501 -14.32 19.83 15.05
CA ILE A 501 -14.20 19.05 16.30
C ILE A 501 -12.72 18.72 16.59
N THR A 502 -11.99 18.25 15.58
CA THR A 502 -10.58 17.89 15.75
C THR A 502 -9.74 19.09 16.15
N HIS A 503 -10.02 20.26 15.57
CA HIS A 503 -9.36 21.51 15.93
C HIS A 503 -9.63 21.89 17.40
N HIS A 504 -10.89 21.85 17.84
CA HIS A 504 -11.29 22.11 19.23
C HIS A 504 -10.60 21.16 20.23
N LEU A 505 -10.55 19.86 19.93
CA LEU A 505 -9.95 18.86 20.81
C LEU A 505 -8.43 19.04 20.97
N LEU A 506 -7.73 19.47 19.92
CA LEU A 506 -6.27 19.64 19.92
C LEU A 506 -5.82 20.95 20.56
N ILE A 507 -6.48 22.09 20.24
CA ILE A 507 -6.17 23.38 20.86
C ILE A 507 -6.39 23.29 22.36
N GLY A 508 -7.56 22.79 22.77
CA GLY A 508 -7.92 22.73 24.19
C GLY A 508 -7.19 21.63 24.97
N LYS A 509 -6.29 20.87 24.33
CA LYS A 509 -5.63 19.66 24.87
C LYS A 509 -6.63 18.74 25.61
N LYS A 510 -7.85 18.63 25.07
CA LYS A 510 -8.99 17.95 25.73
C LYS A 510 -8.89 16.43 25.69
N VAL A 511 -7.93 15.87 24.94
CA VAL A 511 -7.72 14.42 24.82
C VAL A 511 -6.36 14.01 25.37
N PRO A 512 -6.30 13.03 26.30
CA PRO A 512 -5.06 12.61 26.93
C PRO A 512 -3.97 12.19 25.93
N PRO A 513 -2.68 12.40 26.25
CA PRO A 513 -1.55 12.08 25.37
C PRO A 513 -1.30 10.58 25.15
N SER A 514 -1.99 9.72 25.91
CA SER A 514 -1.94 8.25 25.76
C SER A 514 -2.98 7.69 24.79
N VAL A 515 -3.92 8.52 24.31
CA VAL A 515 -4.89 8.17 23.26
C VAL A 515 -4.31 8.58 21.90
N ASN A 516 -3.85 7.62 21.10
CA ASN A 516 -3.10 7.90 19.87
C ASN A 516 -3.90 7.60 18.58
N GLY A 517 -4.93 6.76 18.66
CA GLY A 517 -5.72 6.37 17.50
C GLY A 517 -6.53 7.52 16.89
N PHE A 518 -6.62 7.56 15.56
CA PHE A 518 -7.50 8.46 14.77
C PHE A 518 -7.30 9.97 14.90
N LEU A 519 -6.37 10.44 15.73
CA LEU A 519 -6.02 11.86 15.88
C LEU A 519 -4.91 12.28 14.90
N PRO A 520 -4.91 13.51 14.38
CA PRO A 520 -3.78 14.02 13.62
C PRO A 520 -2.58 14.27 14.54
N LEU A 521 -1.38 14.32 13.96
CA LEU A 521 -0.10 14.48 14.66
C LEU A 521 0.29 13.32 15.61
N ARG A 522 -0.63 12.40 15.90
CA ARG A 522 -0.39 11.16 16.66
C ARG A 522 -0.35 9.98 15.69
N ASP A 523 0.65 9.11 15.84
CA ASP A 523 0.79 7.92 15.00
C ASP A 523 1.00 6.64 15.81
N ASN A 524 0.99 5.50 15.13
CA ASN A 524 1.21 4.20 15.75
C ASN A 524 2.66 4.03 16.23
N GLN A 525 3.63 4.68 15.59
CA GLN A 525 5.05 4.58 15.95
C GLN A 525 5.30 5.18 17.33
N LEU A 526 4.62 6.30 17.63
CA LEU A 526 4.64 6.96 18.92
C LEU A 526 4.13 6.05 20.04
N ALA A 527 2.97 5.41 19.86
CA ALA A 527 2.40 4.50 20.87
C ALA A 527 3.32 3.29 21.14
N VAL A 528 3.87 2.69 20.07
CA VAL A 528 4.83 1.58 20.17
C VAL A 528 6.16 2.03 20.81
N TYR A 529 6.61 3.25 20.52
CA TYR A 529 7.84 3.81 21.08
C TYR A 529 7.73 4.03 22.60
N LYS A 530 6.64 4.64 23.08
CA LYS A 530 6.40 4.81 24.52
C LYS A 530 6.48 3.50 25.30
N MET A 531 5.83 2.46 24.78
CA MET A 531 5.89 1.12 25.35
C MET A 531 7.31 0.57 25.37
N HIS A 532 8.05 0.71 24.28
CA HIS A 532 9.44 0.25 24.21
C HIS A 532 10.35 0.99 25.20
N THR A 533 10.15 2.30 25.38
CA THR A 533 10.88 3.10 26.36
C THR A 533 10.60 2.64 27.79
N ALA A 534 9.33 2.43 28.15
CA ALA A 534 8.96 1.89 29.46
C ALA A 534 9.59 0.52 29.75
N ILE A 535 9.59 -0.39 28.74
CA ILE A 535 10.26 -1.70 28.84
C ILE A 535 11.78 -1.52 29.07
N THR A 536 12.41 -0.67 28.27
CA THR A 536 13.86 -0.43 28.34
C THR A 536 14.26 0.17 29.68
N GLU A 537 13.45 1.09 30.20
CA GLU A 537 13.66 1.70 31.51
C GLU A 537 13.50 0.67 32.64
N ALA A 538 12.46 -0.15 32.60
CA ALA A 538 12.26 -1.22 33.57
C ALA A 538 13.43 -2.23 33.55
N HIS A 539 13.94 -2.56 32.36
CA HIS A 539 15.11 -3.44 32.22
C HIS A 539 16.38 -2.84 32.80
N THR A 540 16.60 -1.54 32.57
CA THR A 540 17.78 -0.80 33.05
C THR A 540 17.80 -0.76 34.58
N HIS A 541 16.65 -0.48 35.20
CA HIS A 541 16.51 -0.40 36.66
C HIS A 541 16.13 -1.74 37.32
N LYS A 542 16.16 -2.85 36.58
CA LYS A 542 15.81 -4.20 37.07
C LYS A 542 14.44 -4.27 37.77
N LYS A 543 13.46 -3.48 37.32
CA LYS A 543 12.07 -3.46 37.82
C LYS A 543 11.26 -4.64 37.24
N TYR A 544 10.23 -5.08 37.96
CA TYR A 544 9.14 -5.87 37.40
C TYR A 544 8.29 -4.97 36.49
N LEU A 545 7.83 -5.52 35.37
CA LEU A 545 6.97 -4.84 34.40
C LEU A 545 5.99 -5.87 33.85
N LEU A 546 4.73 -5.72 34.24
CA LEU A 546 3.63 -6.53 33.72
C LEU A 546 2.76 -5.67 32.80
N GLY A 547 2.36 -6.24 31.67
CA GLY A 547 1.47 -5.60 30.70
C GLY A 547 0.21 -6.41 30.47
N ILE A 548 -0.92 -5.73 30.33
CA ILE A 548 -2.25 -6.29 30.04
C ILE A 548 -2.74 -5.69 28.73
N SER A 549 -3.07 -6.55 27.77
CA SER A 549 -3.79 -6.16 26.55
C SER A 549 -5.25 -6.53 26.71
N LEU A 550 -6.15 -5.55 26.55
CA LEU A 550 -7.59 -5.76 26.62
C LEU A 550 -8.21 -5.74 25.22
N ASP A 551 -9.18 -6.62 24.97
CA ASP A 551 -9.95 -6.70 23.71
C ASP A 551 -11.42 -6.32 23.98
N ILE A 552 -11.85 -5.17 23.47
CA ILE A 552 -13.24 -4.71 23.56
C ILE A 552 -14.11 -5.50 22.57
N LYS A 553 -15.18 -6.12 23.06
CA LYS A 553 -16.12 -6.89 22.24
C LYS A 553 -16.93 -5.94 21.35
N SER A 554 -16.75 -6.08 20.03
CA SER A 554 -17.48 -5.33 19.01
C SER A 554 -17.48 -3.82 19.28
N ALA A 555 -16.31 -3.24 19.60
CA ALA A 555 -16.15 -1.90 20.15
C ALA A 555 -17.04 -0.81 19.52
N TYR A 556 -17.05 -0.70 18.18
CA TYR A 556 -17.87 0.29 17.48
C TYR A 556 -19.36 -0.01 17.61
N ASP A 557 -19.76 -1.27 17.51
CA ASP A 557 -21.17 -1.68 17.48
C ASP A 557 -21.82 -1.59 18.88
N SER A 558 -21.00 -1.51 19.94
CA SER A 558 -21.42 -1.47 21.35
C SER A 558 -21.53 -0.06 21.94
N VAL A 559 -21.10 0.99 21.22
CA VAL A 559 -21.09 2.37 21.78
C VAL A 559 -22.49 2.82 22.19
N TYR A 560 -22.62 3.24 23.45
CA TYR A 560 -23.83 3.84 24.00
C TYR A 560 -23.97 5.29 23.54
N ILE A 561 -25.00 5.60 22.73
CA ILE A 561 -25.14 6.89 22.03
C ILE A 561 -25.32 8.06 22.99
N ASP A 562 -26.27 8.01 23.93
CA ASP A 562 -26.50 9.13 24.84
C ASP A 562 -25.31 9.33 25.78
N GLY A 563 -24.66 8.24 26.21
CA GLY A 563 -23.41 8.32 26.97
C GLY A 563 -22.27 8.97 26.18
N LEU A 564 -22.15 8.68 24.88
CA LEU A 564 -21.20 9.35 23.99
C LEU A 564 -21.50 10.85 23.89
N ILE A 565 -22.77 11.25 23.69
CA ILE A 565 -23.14 12.66 23.59
C ILE A 565 -22.84 13.39 24.90
N LEU A 566 -23.13 12.79 26.05
CA LEU A 566 -22.76 13.33 27.36
C LEU A 566 -21.24 13.57 27.48
N LYS A 567 -20.41 12.61 27.03
CA LYS A 567 -18.94 12.78 27.02
C LYS A 567 -18.52 13.90 26.08
N CYS A 568 -19.11 14.02 24.89
CA CYS A 568 -18.83 15.12 23.98
C CYS A 568 -19.18 16.49 24.59
N LEU A 569 -20.31 16.60 25.29
CA LEU A 569 -20.69 17.82 26.00
C LEU A 569 -19.68 18.18 27.10
N ARG A 570 -19.20 17.20 27.88
CA ARG A 570 -18.14 17.38 28.89
C ARG A 570 -16.81 17.85 28.28
N LEU A 571 -16.52 17.47 27.04
CA LEU A 571 -15.36 17.97 26.28
C LEU A 571 -15.58 19.38 25.70
N GLY A 572 -16.74 20.00 25.93
CA GLY A 572 -17.07 21.34 25.44
C GLY A 572 -17.60 21.37 24.00
N ILE A 573 -17.98 20.23 23.42
CA ILE A 573 -18.62 20.16 22.10
C ILE A 573 -20.12 20.45 22.30
N LYS A 574 -20.50 21.72 22.20
CA LYS A 574 -21.85 22.24 22.50
C LYS A 574 -22.48 22.96 21.32
N GLY A 575 -23.79 23.23 21.37
CA GLY A 575 -24.53 23.96 20.32
C GLY A 575 -25.04 23.07 19.19
N ASN A 576 -25.12 23.62 17.98
CA ASN A 576 -25.70 22.94 16.81
C ASN A 576 -24.88 21.73 16.39
N ILE A 577 -23.55 21.77 16.51
CA ILE A 577 -22.71 20.66 16.08
C ILE A 577 -23.03 19.36 16.83
N ILE A 578 -23.30 19.42 18.13
CA ILE A 578 -23.58 18.23 18.94
C ILE A 578 -25.02 17.73 18.72
N LYS A 579 -25.97 18.64 18.51
CA LYS A 579 -27.36 18.30 18.13
C LYS A 579 -27.39 17.53 16.80
N VAL A 580 -26.65 18.02 15.82
CA VAL A 580 -26.47 17.35 14.51
C VAL A 580 -25.87 15.96 14.69
N LEU A 581 -24.82 15.81 15.51
CA LEU A 581 -24.20 14.50 15.77
C LEU A 581 -25.17 13.53 16.45
N HIS A 582 -25.94 14.00 17.43
CA HIS A 582 -26.94 13.17 18.11
C HIS A 582 -28.05 12.73 17.15
N SER A 583 -28.60 13.66 16.39
CA SER A 583 -29.61 13.43 15.33
C SER A 583 -29.12 12.43 14.27
N PHE A 584 -27.84 12.50 13.87
CA PHE A 584 -27.23 11.56 12.93
C PHE A 584 -27.10 10.13 13.49
N LEU A 585 -26.89 9.98 14.81
CA LEU A 585 -26.70 8.69 15.46
C LEU A 585 -28.02 8.02 15.86
N GLN A 586 -29.12 8.77 15.93
CA GLN A 586 -30.46 8.28 16.25
C GLN A 586 -31.23 7.81 15.00
N ASN A 587 -32.23 6.95 15.22
CA ASN A 587 -33.19 6.48 14.20
C ASN A 587 -32.55 5.93 12.90
N ARG A 588 -31.34 5.36 13.00
CA ARG A 588 -30.63 4.83 11.83
C ARG A 588 -31.23 3.53 11.36
N THR A 589 -31.17 3.31 10.04
CA THR A 589 -31.63 2.08 9.42
C THR A 589 -30.52 1.42 8.60
N ILE A 590 -30.50 0.08 8.59
CA ILE A 590 -29.51 -0.72 7.87
C ILE A 590 -30.17 -1.77 6.98
N GLN A 591 -29.50 -2.08 5.87
CA GLN A 591 -29.73 -3.27 5.05
C GLN A 591 -28.40 -3.97 4.78
N VAL A 592 -28.37 -5.30 4.78
CA VAL A 592 -27.18 -6.07 4.41
C VAL A 592 -27.24 -6.45 2.95
N ARG A 593 -26.16 -6.15 2.21
CA ARG A 593 -25.96 -6.63 0.83
C ARG A 593 -25.04 -7.84 0.82
N TRP A 594 -25.56 -8.97 0.39
CA TRP A 594 -24.83 -10.23 0.29
C TRP A 594 -25.12 -10.89 -1.07
N ARG A 595 -24.09 -11.17 -1.87
CA ARG A 595 -24.21 -11.87 -3.17
C ARG A 595 -25.27 -11.27 -4.11
N ASN A 596 -25.34 -9.94 -4.16
CA ASN A 596 -26.34 -9.14 -4.89
C ASN A 596 -27.77 -9.16 -4.32
N SER A 597 -28.04 -9.90 -3.25
CA SER A 597 -29.31 -9.83 -2.51
C SER A 597 -29.23 -8.78 -1.41
N LEU A 598 -30.32 -8.06 -1.17
CA LEU A 598 -30.49 -7.16 -0.03
C LEU A 598 -31.35 -7.84 1.03
N SER A 599 -31.06 -7.60 2.31
CA SER A 599 -31.91 -8.01 3.43
C SER A 599 -33.14 -7.11 3.56
N LYS A 600 -34.03 -7.48 4.47
CA LYS A 600 -35.01 -6.52 5.03
C LYS A 600 -34.28 -5.36 5.72
N THR A 601 -34.93 -4.20 5.73
CA THR A 601 -34.46 -3.03 6.48
C THR A 601 -34.69 -3.26 7.97
N LYS A 602 -33.70 -2.89 8.80
CA LYS A 602 -33.82 -2.91 10.26
C LYS A 602 -33.32 -1.61 10.88
N ASN A 603 -33.90 -1.27 12.03
CA ASN A 603 -33.46 -0.13 12.83
C ASN A 603 -32.28 -0.52 13.72
N VAL A 604 -31.37 0.43 13.94
CA VAL A 604 -30.20 0.27 14.81
C VAL A 604 -30.16 1.40 15.82
N GLN A 605 -30.20 1.04 17.10
CA GLN A 605 -30.26 2.00 18.21
C GLN A 605 -28.92 2.25 18.92
N LYS A 606 -27.93 1.36 18.74
CA LYS A 606 -26.59 1.47 19.36
C LYS A 606 -25.46 1.43 18.35
N GLY A 607 -24.28 1.82 18.80
CA GLY A 607 -23.03 1.71 18.05
C GLY A 607 -22.79 2.82 17.03
N LEU A 608 -21.58 2.84 16.47
CA LEU A 608 -21.14 3.80 15.45
C LEU A 608 -21.04 3.10 14.08
N PRO A 609 -21.48 3.74 12.97
CA PRO A 609 -21.45 3.08 11.67
C PRO A 609 -20.00 2.85 11.20
N GLN A 610 -19.58 1.59 11.06
CA GLN A 610 -18.22 1.25 10.60
C GLN A 610 -18.01 1.60 9.13
N GLY A 611 -17.64 2.85 8.85
CA GLY A 611 -17.53 3.39 7.49
C GLY A 611 -17.97 4.86 7.38
N SER A 612 -18.66 5.38 8.40
CA SER A 612 -18.88 6.81 8.60
C SER A 612 -17.56 7.51 8.85
N VAL A 613 -17.46 8.77 8.42
CA VAL A 613 -16.25 9.57 8.56
C VAL A 613 -16.08 10.04 10.00
N VAL A 614 -17.18 10.35 10.70
CA VAL A 614 -17.15 10.94 12.06
C VAL A 614 -16.99 9.89 13.17
N SER A 615 -17.34 8.64 12.89
CA SER A 615 -17.26 7.55 13.87
C SER A 615 -15.91 7.41 14.60
N PRO A 616 -14.75 7.51 13.93
CA PRO A 616 -13.47 7.36 14.61
C PRO A 616 -13.17 8.47 15.62
N ILE A 617 -13.53 9.73 15.34
CA ILE A 617 -13.29 10.83 16.30
C ILE A 617 -14.27 10.75 17.48
N LEU A 618 -15.51 10.31 17.24
CA LEU A 618 -16.47 10.06 18.31
C LEU A 618 -16.00 8.94 19.23
N PHE A 619 -15.40 7.88 18.69
CA PHE A 619 -14.83 6.82 19.50
C PHE A 619 -13.65 7.31 20.35
N VAL A 620 -12.85 8.26 19.85
CA VAL A 620 -11.81 8.93 20.65
C VAL A 620 -12.43 9.74 21.80
N CYS A 621 -13.50 10.50 21.55
CA CYS A 621 -14.25 11.19 22.60
C CYS A 621 -14.86 10.21 23.62
N PHE A 622 -15.26 9.02 23.18
CA PHE A 622 -15.82 8.01 24.07
C PHE A 622 -14.80 7.45 25.07
N LEU A 623 -13.54 7.33 24.66
CA LEU A 623 -12.45 6.79 25.48
C LEU A 623 -11.63 7.86 26.20
N SER A 624 -11.99 9.14 26.08
CA SER A 624 -11.15 10.25 26.56
C SER A 624 -10.99 10.29 28.08
N ASP A 625 -11.94 9.72 28.82
CA ASP A 625 -11.98 9.62 30.30
C ASP A 625 -11.44 8.28 30.82
N PHE A 626 -10.93 7.39 29.95
CA PHE A 626 -10.43 6.08 30.38
C PHE A 626 -9.32 6.16 31.44
N PHE A 627 -8.55 7.24 31.46
CA PHE A 627 -7.49 7.47 32.44
C PHE A 627 -8.00 7.50 33.89
N GLU A 628 -9.28 7.82 34.11
CA GLU A 628 -9.91 7.82 35.44
C GLU A 628 -9.99 6.40 36.04
N THR A 629 -9.81 5.35 35.23
CA THR A 629 -9.81 3.96 35.69
C THR A 629 -8.49 3.50 36.29
N LEU A 630 -7.41 4.25 36.08
CA LEU A 630 -6.05 3.82 36.39
C LEU A 630 -5.71 4.09 37.85
N ASP A 631 -5.11 3.10 38.52
CA ASP A 631 -4.51 3.32 39.84
C ASP A 631 -3.19 4.10 39.70
N VAL A 632 -2.77 4.78 40.76
CA VAL A 632 -1.53 5.57 40.82
C VAL A 632 -0.33 4.67 40.50
N GLY A 633 0.50 5.11 39.56
CA GLY A 633 1.69 4.38 39.08
C GLY A 633 1.38 3.36 37.96
N VAL A 634 0.13 3.29 37.48
CA VAL A 634 -0.25 2.49 36.31
C VAL A 634 -0.32 3.39 35.08
N GLU A 635 0.34 2.94 34.01
CA GLU A 635 0.34 3.61 32.72
C GLU A 635 -0.51 2.85 31.70
N TYR A 636 -0.86 3.54 30.61
CA TYR A 636 -1.71 2.99 29.58
C TYR A 636 -1.42 3.60 28.20
N SER A 637 -1.83 2.89 27.16
CA SER A 637 -1.79 3.32 25.77
C SER A 637 -3.05 2.82 25.06
N ILE A 638 -3.78 3.74 24.43
CA ILE A 638 -4.99 3.42 23.66
C ILE A 638 -4.75 3.76 22.21
N PHE A 639 -5.05 2.81 21.34
CA PHE A 639 -5.07 3.03 19.90
C PHE A 639 -6.30 2.35 19.30
N ALA A 640 -7.33 3.16 19.02
CA ALA A 640 -8.64 2.65 18.67
C ALA A 640 -9.17 1.71 19.77
N ASP A 641 -9.53 0.48 19.42
CA ASP A 641 -10.04 -0.57 20.31
C ASP A 641 -8.95 -1.33 21.08
N ASP A 642 -7.68 -1.21 20.66
CA ASP A 642 -6.54 -1.82 21.37
C ASP A 642 -6.20 -0.99 22.61
N ILE A 643 -6.46 -1.53 23.81
CA ILE A 643 -6.08 -0.94 25.09
C ILE A 643 -4.93 -1.75 25.70
N PHE A 644 -3.84 -1.06 26.01
CA PHE A 644 -2.68 -1.64 26.67
C PHE A 644 -2.42 -0.93 28.00
N ILE A 645 -2.37 -1.68 29.10
CA ILE A 645 -2.15 -1.17 30.47
C ILE A 645 -0.89 -1.83 31.01
N PHE A 646 -0.02 -1.08 31.68
CA PHE A 646 1.20 -1.63 32.24
C PHE A 646 1.64 -0.90 33.50
N CYS A 647 2.39 -1.60 34.35
CA CYS A 647 2.92 -1.03 35.59
C CYS A 647 4.34 -1.56 35.84
N ALA A 648 5.25 -0.64 36.19
CA ALA A 648 6.67 -0.93 36.44
C ALA A 648 7.06 -0.59 37.88
N HIS A 649 7.53 -1.57 38.66
CA HIS A 649 7.97 -1.33 40.04
C HIS A 649 9.01 -2.35 40.51
N THR A 650 9.75 -2.06 41.59
CA THR A 650 10.76 -2.97 42.17
C THR A 650 10.13 -4.17 42.89
N SER A 651 8.91 -4.00 43.42
CA SER A 651 8.10 -5.03 44.09
C SER A 651 7.02 -5.60 43.15
N LEU A 652 6.96 -6.93 43.02
CA LEU A 652 5.95 -7.64 42.23
C LEU A 652 4.55 -7.54 42.87
N ASP A 653 4.48 -7.53 44.19
CA ASP A 653 3.22 -7.41 44.94
C ASP A 653 2.56 -6.07 44.64
N TYR A 654 3.34 -4.99 44.68
CA TYR A 654 2.89 -3.65 44.28
C TYR A 654 2.32 -3.64 42.86
N VAL A 655 3.05 -4.18 41.88
CA VAL A 655 2.58 -4.24 40.48
C VAL A 655 1.26 -5.01 40.37
N SER A 656 1.18 -6.16 41.05
CA SER A 656 0.00 -7.04 40.98
C SER A 656 -1.22 -6.37 41.60
N LYS A 657 -1.08 -5.75 42.78
CA LYS A 657 -2.15 -5.03 43.47
C LYS A 657 -2.66 -3.85 42.66
N LYS A 658 -1.75 -3.03 42.10
CA LYS A 658 -2.09 -1.87 41.27
C LYS A 658 -2.82 -2.26 39.99
N LEU A 659 -2.36 -3.32 39.31
CA LEU A 659 -3.03 -3.83 38.12
C LEU A 659 -4.40 -4.45 38.44
N GLN A 660 -4.54 -5.19 39.53
CA GLN A 660 -5.82 -5.76 39.94
C GLN A 660 -6.85 -4.68 40.28
N ASN A 661 -6.49 -3.68 41.08
CA ASN A 661 -7.33 -2.51 41.35
C ASN A 661 -7.76 -1.80 40.06
N THR A 662 -6.82 -1.65 39.11
CA THR A 662 -7.12 -1.05 37.81
C THR A 662 -8.12 -1.91 37.02
N MET A 663 -8.00 -3.25 37.02
CA MET A 663 -8.98 -4.12 36.33
C MET A 663 -10.39 -4.01 36.93
N GLU A 664 -10.51 -3.84 38.24
CA GLU A 664 -11.79 -3.62 38.91
C GLU A 664 -12.42 -2.28 38.54
N ASN A 665 -11.61 -1.22 38.49
CA ASN A 665 -12.07 0.11 38.03
C ASN A 665 -12.47 0.09 36.55
N VAL A 666 -11.69 -0.60 35.71
CA VAL A 666 -12.03 -0.80 34.29
C VAL A 666 -13.35 -1.56 34.16
N TYR A 667 -13.60 -2.57 34.99
CA TYR A 667 -14.88 -3.29 35.00
C TYR A 667 -16.05 -2.38 35.37
N LYS A 668 -15.92 -1.57 36.44
CA LYS A 668 -16.93 -0.59 36.85
C LYS A 668 -17.22 0.42 35.73
N TRP A 669 -16.16 0.96 35.12
CA TRP A 669 -16.26 1.92 34.02
C TRP A 669 -16.92 1.30 32.78
N CYS A 670 -16.54 0.07 32.40
CA CYS A 670 -17.16 -0.67 31.30
C CYS A 670 -18.66 -0.91 31.56
N THR A 671 -19.02 -1.31 32.78
CA THR A 671 -20.42 -1.55 33.19
C THR A 671 -21.26 -0.28 33.15
N TYR A 672 -20.69 0.85 33.56
CA TYR A 672 -21.33 2.15 33.52
C TYR A 672 -21.55 2.61 32.06
N TRP A 673 -20.52 2.53 31.23
CA TRP A 673 -20.56 2.96 29.83
C TRP A 673 -21.07 1.89 28.83
N LYS A 674 -21.57 0.76 29.34
CA LYS A 674 -22.16 -0.35 28.56
C LYS A 674 -21.20 -0.95 27.51
N LEU A 675 -19.94 -1.09 27.88
CA LEU A 675 -18.93 -1.80 27.11
C LEU A 675 -18.66 -3.18 27.70
N ASP A 676 -18.34 -4.14 26.82
CA ASP A 676 -17.93 -5.48 27.19
C ASP A 676 -16.48 -5.72 26.81
N ILE A 677 -15.67 -6.24 27.74
CA ILE A 677 -14.33 -6.78 27.44
C ILE A 677 -14.45 -8.29 27.25
N SER A 678 -13.65 -8.86 26.34
CA SER A 678 -13.53 -10.31 26.14
C SER A 678 -12.34 -10.86 26.96
N PRO A 679 -12.56 -11.49 28.14
CA PRO A 679 -11.45 -11.94 28.99
C PRO A 679 -10.57 -12.99 28.29
N GLU A 680 -11.18 -13.91 27.53
CA GLU A 680 -10.49 -14.97 26.79
C GLU A 680 -9.53 -14.48 25.69
N LYS A 681 -9.75 -13.25 25.20
CA LYS A 681 -8.92 -12.61 24.17
C LYS A 681 -8.01 -11.52 24.73
N SER A 682 -8.14 -11.24 26.02
CA SER A 682 -7.30 -10.29 26.74
C SER A 682 -6.15 -11.06 27.36
N PHE A 683 -4.93 -10.52 27.35
CA PHE A 683 -3.73 -11.29 27.72
C PHE A 683 -2.84 -10.50 28.68
N ILE A 684 -2.21 -11.22 29.61
CA ILE A 684 -1.12 -10.71 30.45
C ILE A 684 0.22 -11.17 29.85
N ALA A 685 1.22 -10.30 29.89
CA ALA A 685 2.59 -10.66 29.57
C ALA A 685 3.59 -10.08 30.58
N ASP A 686 4.58 -10.90 30.92
CA ASP A 686 5.77 -10.46 31.64
C ASP A 686 6.78 -9.84 30.67
N LEU A 687 7.05 -8.55 30.86
CA LEU A 687 7.99 -7.78 30.06
C LEU A 687 9.23 -7.39 30.89
N SER A 688 9.38 -7.93 32.09
CA SER A 688 10.51 -7.64 32.97
C SER A 688 11.77 -8.41 32.60
N LYS A 689 12.95 -7.87 32.92
CA LYS A 689 14.22 -8.63 32.80
C LYS A 689 14.39 -9.63 33.96
N LYS A 690 13.81 -9.33 35.13
CA LYS A 690 13.85 -10.17 36.33
C LYS A 690 13.01 -11.43 36.11
N LYS A 691 13.44 -12.58 36.64
CA LYS A 691 12.62 -13.80 36.56
C LYS A 691 11.45 -13.68 37.55
N LEU A 692 10.23 -13.91 37.08
CA LEU A 692 9.08 -14.09 37.96
C LEU A 692 9.24 -15.41 38.70
N GLN A 693 9.05 -15.39 40.02
CA GLN A 693 9.03 -16.61 40.84
C GLN A 693 7.69 -17.34 40.69
N SER A 694 6.59 -16.58 40.64
CA SER A 694 5.24 -17.06 40.37
C SER A 694 4.47 -16.05 39.50
N PHE A 695 3.47 -16.54 38.78
CA PHE A 695 2.58 -15.71 37.98
C PHE A 695 1.41 -15.23 38.84
N PRO A 696 1.24 -13.91 39.06
CA PRO A 696 0.11 -13.41 39.85
C PRO A 696 -1.22 -13.70 39.14
N ARG A 697 -2.25 -14.04 39.92
CA ARG A 697 -3.61 -14.26 39.42
C ARG A 697 -4.33 -12.92 39.29
N LEU A 698 -4.24 -12.30 38.12
CA LEU A 698 -5.01 -11.10 37.79
C LEU A 698 -6.34 -11.50 37.13
N THR A 699 -7.42 -10.84 37.55
CA THR A 699 -8.78 -11.15 37.12
C THR A 699 -9.50 -9.92 36.59
N TYR A 700 -10.41 -10.12 35.64
CA TYR A 700 -11.36 -9.13 35.16
C TYR A 700 -12.78 -9.68 35.38
N ALA A 701 -13.61 -8.95 36.13
CA ALA A 701 -14.95 -9.42 36.52
C ALA A 701 -14.95 -10.82 37.18
N GLY A 702 -13.91 -11.13 37.97
CA GLY A 702 -13.73 -12.44 38.59
C GLY A 702 -13.14 -13.53 37.68
N PHE A 703 -13.08 -13.31 36.36
CA PHE A 703 -12.49 -14.26 35.41
C PHE A 703 -10.97 -14.06 35.31
N PRO A 704 -10.16 -15.12 35.42
CA PRO A 704 -8.71 -15.01 35.29
C PRO A 704 -8.30 -14.67 33.86
N LEU A 705 -7.37 -13.71 33.71
CA LEU A 705 -6.82 -13.37 32.40
C LEU A 705 -5.66 -14.31 32.02
N PRO A 706 -5.63 -14.82 30.77
CA PRO A 706 -4.60 -15.76 30.33
C PRO A 706 -3.21 -15.12 30.19
N TRP A 707 -2.17 -15.89 30.52
CA TRP A 707 -0.78 -15.50 30.39
C TRP A 707 -0.20 -15.85 29.02
N THR A 708 0.67 -14.97 28.51
CA THR A 708 1.37 -15.16 27.23
C THR A 708 2.85 -14.78 27.36
N GLN A 709 3.70 -15.47 26.58
CA GLN A 709 5.14 -15.16 26.54
C GLN A 709 5.47 -13.92 25.70
N THR A 710 4.59 -13.55 24.77
CA THR A 710 4.75 -12.39 23.90
C THR A 710 3.43 -11.67 23.74
N ILE A 711 3.45 -10.35 23.82
CA ILE A 711 2.27 -9.52 23.60
C ILE A 711 2.37 -8.80 22.27
N LYS A 712 1.30 -8.86 21.48
CA LYS A 712 1.24 -8.19 20.19
C LYS A 712 0.52 -6.86 20.35
N TYR A 713 1.22 -5.76 20.11
CA TYR A 713 0.66 -4.41 20.15
C TYR A 713 0.95 -3.69 18.82
N LEU A 714 -0.12 -3.22 18.15
CA LEU A 714 -0.06 -2.47 16.87
C LEU A 714 0.77 -3.12 15.75
N GLY A 715 0.85 -4.45 15.76
CA GLY A 715 1.54 -5.25 14.75
C GLY A 715 2.98 -5.64 15.10
N ILE A 716 3.48 -5.22 16.27
CA ILE A 716 4.79 -5.57 16.83
C ILE A 716 4.60 -6.55 17.98
N ASN A 717 5.43 -7.58 18.02
CA ASN A 717 5.45 -8.53 19.14
C ASN A 717 6.55 -8.12 20.11
N PHE A 718 6.15 -7.81 21.33
CA PHE A 718 7.05 -7.56 22.45
C PHE A 718 7.28 -8.86 23.20
N SER A 719 8.55 -9.15 23.49
CA SER A 719 8.98 -10.34 24.21
C SER A 719 9.98 -9.96 25.28
N LYS A 720 10.03 -10.76 26.35
CA LYS A 720 10.99 -10.63 27.44
C LYS A 720 12.45 -10.77 26.97
N ILE A 721 12.70 -11.71 26.05
CA ILE A 721 14.05 -12.06 25.55
C ILE A 721 14.11 -11.84 24.03
N ASN A 722 15.25 -11.36 23.54
CA ASN A 722 15.59 -11.19 22.12
C ASN A 722 14.50 -10.49 21.29
N GLN A 723 13.99 -9.37 21.81
CA GLN A 723 12.91 -8.60 21.18
C GLN A 723 13.20 -8.26 19.71
N ASN A 724 14.41 -7.77 19.41
CA ASN A 724 14.81 -7.42 18.04
C ASN A 724 14.79 -8.64 17.10
N GLY A 725 15.24 -9.81 17.57
CA GLY A 725 15.21 -11.05 16.79
C GLY A 725 13.80 -11.52 16.47
N VAL A 726 12.88 -11.45 17.44
CA VAL A 726 11.45 -11.79 17.25
C VAL A 726 10.81 -10.86 16.23
N ILE A 727 11.05 -9.55 16.33
CA ILE A 727 10.55 -8.55 15.39
C ILE A 727 11.08 -8.84 13.97
N LEU A 728 12.38 -9.08 13.83
CA LEU A 728 13.00 -9.36 12.53
C LEU A 728 12.46 -10.66 11.91
N LYS A 729 12.31 -11.75 12.68
CA LYS A 729 11.77 -13.04 12.19
C LYS A 729 10.34 -12.86 11.64
N ASN A 730 9.50 -12.11 12.34
CA ASN A 730 8.13 -11.82 11.92
C ASN A 730 8.05 -10.94 10.68
N ILE A 731 8.91 -9.91 10.57
CA ILE A 731 8.97 -9.05 9.39
C ILE A 731 9.51 -9.82 8.19
N ARG A 732 10.59 -10.59 8.37
CA ARG A 732 11.24 -11.39 7.32
C ARG A 732 10.30 -12.42 6.73
N SER A 733 9.55 -13.17 7.54
CA SER A 733 8.58 -14.16 7.04
C SER A 733 7.50 -13.50 6.17
N LYS A 734 6.97 -12.34 6.58
CA LYS A 734 6.02 -11.55 5.77
C LYS A 734 6.65 -11.03 4.48
N ALA A 735 7.91 -10.58 4.53
CA ALA A 735 8.62 -10.06 3.37
C ALA A 735 8.90 -11.14 2.32
N LEU A 736 9.37 -12.32 2.73
CA LEU A 736 9.63 -13.45 1.84
C LEU A 736 8.37 -13.90 1.10
N ARG A 737 7.24 -13.99 1.81
CA ARG A 737 5.93 -14.31 1.20
C ARG A 737 5.56 -13.29 0.11
N LYS A 738 5.79 -12.00 0.34
CA LYS A 738 5.54 -10.96 -0.66
C LYS A 738 6.52 -10.99 -1.84
N ILE A 739 7.77 -11.38 -1.61
CA ILE A 739 8.75 -11.57 -2.70
C ILE A 739 8.31 -12.71 -3.61
N ASN A 740 7.81 -13.82 -3.07
CA ASN A 740 7.30 -14.93 -3.89
C ASN A 740 6.12 -14.49 -4.77
N ALA A 741 5.19 -13.72 -4.20
CA ALA A 741 4.11 -13.14 -4.99
C ALA A 741 4.61 -12.11 -6.02
N LEU A 742 5.64 -11.31 -5.70
CA LEU A 742 6.29 -10.42 -6.67
C LEU A 742 6.85 -11.17 -7.87
N LYS A 743 7.45 -12.36 -7.66
CA LYS A 743 7.98 -13.21 -8.76
C LYS A 743 6.89 -13.58 -9.77
N SER A 744 5.66 -13.89 -9.31
CA SER A 744 4.53 -14.22 -10.20
C SER A 744 4.12 -13.07 -11.12
N ILE A 745 4.37 -11.82 -10.70
CA ILE A 745 4.01 -10.61 -11.42
C ILE A 745 5.18 -10.07 -12.27
N ALA A 746 6.41 -10.37 -11.85
CA ALA A 746 7.66 -9.87 -12.43
C ALA A 746 8.23 -10.81 -13.53
N TYR A 747 7.37 -11.28 -14.44
CA TYR A 747 7.76 -12.21 -15.50
C TYR A 747 8.74 -11.58 -16.52
N LYS A 748 9.62 -12.41 -17.12
CA LYS A 748 10.78 -11.94 -17.93
C LYS A 748 10.38 -11.38 -19.31
N ASN A 749 9.38 -11.97 -19.97
CA ASN A 749 9.03 -11.65 -21.36
C ASN A 749 7.83 -10.71 -21.54
N TYR A 750 6.92 -10.68 -20.56
CA TYR A 750 5.72 -9.83 -20.54
C TYR A 750 5.38 -9.52 -19.07
N GLY A 751 5.14 -8.25 -18.72
CA GLY A 751 4.91 -7.89 -17.32
C GLY A 751 5.02 -6.40 -17.02
N HIS A 752 4.96 -6.06 -15.73
CA HIS A 752 5.07 -4.69 -15.24
C HIS A 752 6.47 -4.11 -15.51
N ARG A 753 6.55 -2.78 -15.67
CA ARG A 753 7.81 -2.08 -15.91
C ARG A 753 8.68 -2.08 -14.65
N THR A 754 10.01 -2.00 -14.83
CA THR A 754 10.96 -1.99 -13.70
C THR A 754 10.63 -0.90 -12.68
N LYS A 755 10.30 0.31 -13.13
CA LYS A 755 9.88 1.42 -12.25
C LYS A 755 8.73 1.04 -11.32
N ASP A 756 7.72 0.34 -11.85
CA ASP A 756 6.55 -0.06 -11.08
C ASP A 756 6.89 -1.16 -10.09
N LEU A 757 7.69 -2.14 -10.50
CA LEU A 757 8.15 -3.23 -9.64
C LEU A 757 9.04 -2.71 -8.50
N VAL A 758 9.93 -1.75 -8.74
CA VAL A 758 10.74 -1.12 -7.69
C VAL A 758 9.86 -0.33 -6.71
N ASN A 759 8.87 0.42 -7.21
CA ASN A 759 7.88 1.08 -6.36
C ASN A 759 7.09 0.09 -5.50
N ILE A 760 6.72 -1.06 -6.08
CA ILE A 760 6.09 -2.17 -5.36
C ILE A 760 7.01 -2.68 -4.24
N VAL A 761 8.28 -2.95 -4.54
CA VAL A 761 9.26 -3.42 -3.55
C VAL A 761 9.34 -2.44 -2.38
N ASN A 762 9.50 -1.15 -2.66
CA ASN A 762 9.58 -0.12 -1.64
C ASN A 762 8.31 -0.04 -0.80
N ASN A 763 7.15 0.11 -1.45
CA ASN A 763 5.89 0.41 -0.76
C ASN A 763 5.26 -0.81 -0.06
N SER A 764 5.67 -2.04 -0.39
CA SER A 764 5.04 -3.26 0.14
C SER A 764 5.98 -4.19 0.91
N ILE A 765 7.25 -4.30 0.51
CA ILE A 765 8.22 -5.21 1.11
C ILE A 765 9.11 -4.44 2.08
N CYS A 766 9.82 -3.42 1.59
CA CYS A 766 10.71 -2.60 2.41
C CYS A 766 9.92 -1.84 3.50
N SER A 767 8.69 -1.41 3.21
CA SER A 767 7.81 -0.73 4.16
C SER A 767 7.47 -1.51 5.41
N LEU A 768 7.61 -2.85 5.40
CA LEU A 768 7.46 -3.66 6.60
C LEU A 768 8.54 -3.36 7.64
N PHE A 769 9.75 -2.99 7.20
CA PHE A 769 10.89 -2.76 8.08
C PHE A 769 10.87 -1.37 8.72
N TYR A 770 10.33 -0.37 8.03
CA TYR A 770 10.23 1.00 8.56
C TYR A 770 8.81 1.36 9.05
N TYR A 771 7.92 0.37 9.18
CA TYR A 771 6.62 0.55 9.83
C TYR A 771 6.77 0.98 11.31
N SER A 772 7.83 0.51 11.98
CA SER A 772 8.21 0.92 13.34
C SER A 772 9.70 1.28 13.40
N CYS A 773 10.10 2.26 12.58
CA CYS A 773 11.52 2.65 12.46
C CYS A 773 12.13 3.14 13.77
N SER A 774 11.34 3.72 14.68
CA SER A 774 11.74 4.09 16.04
C SER A 774 12.29 2.91 16.88
N LEU A 775 11.90 1.68 16.54
CA LEU A 775 12.41 0.45 17.15
C LEU A 775 13.45 -0.24 16.26
N THR A 776 13.16 -0.43 14.97
CA THR A 776 14.06 -1.19 14.08
C THR A 776 15.40 -0.52 13.84
N TYR A 777 15.52 0.79 14.06
CA TYR A 777 16.81 1.51 14.09
C TYR A 777 17.77 0.98 15.19
N LYS A 778 17.23 0.30 16.20
CA LYS A 778 18.02 -0.27 17.28
C LYS A 778 18.62 -1.64 16.92
N PHE A 779 18.40 -2.14 15.71
CA PHE A 779 19.00 -3.39 15.22
C PHE A 779 20.53 -3.35 15.23
N SER A 780 21.12 -4.54 15.39
CA SER A 780 22.57 -4.76 15.25
C SER A 780 22.98 -4.79 13.77
N GLU A 781 24.29 -4.67 13.52
CA GLU A 781 24.83 -4.79 12.15
C GLU A 781 24.50 -6.14 11.49
N THR A 782 24.48 -7.23 12.25
CA THR A 782 24.07 -8.55 11.76
C THR A 782 22.59 -8.57 11.34
N GLN A 783 21.72 -7.91 12.10
CA GLN A 783 20.29 -7.77 11.77
C GLN A 783 20.10 -6.84 10.56
N TYR A 784 20.87 -5.77 10.43
CA TYR A 784 20.85 -4.90 9.25
C TYR A 784 21.27 -5.63 7.97
N LYS A 785 22.31 -6.47 8.02
CA LYS A 785 22.68 -7.33 6.89
C LYS A 785 21.53 -8.23 6.45
N ALA A 786 20.76 -8.79 7.40
CA ALA A 786 19.58 -9.58 7.08
C ALA A 786 18.46 -8.75 6.41
N CYS A 787 18.22 -7.50 6.85
CA CYS A 787 17.30 -6.57 6.19
C CYS A 787 17.74 -6.26 4.75
N ASN A 788 19.02 -5.91 4.56
CA ASN A 788 19.59 -5.57 3.26
C ASN A 788 19.54 -6.76 2.28
N SER A 789 19.70 -7.99 2.78
CA SER A 789 19.51 -9.23 1.99
C SER A 789 18.09 -9.33 1.41
N ILE A 790 17.06 -8.99 2.18
CA ILE A 790 15.66 -9.00 1.71
C ILE A 790 15.42 -7.93 0.65
N GLN A 791 15.96 -6.72 0.84
CA GLN A 791 15.86 -5.65 -0.17
C GLN A 791 16.52 -6.08 -1.49
N THR A 792 17.76 -6.58 -1.42
CA THR A 792 18.51 -6.98 -2.63
C THR A 792 17.83 -8.15 -3.35
N MET A 793 17.29 -9.13 -2.62
CA MET A 793 16.49 -10.22 -3.21
C MET A 793 15.27 -9.68 -3.99
N ALA A 794 14.52 -8.75 -3.38
CA ALA A 794 13.35 -8.16 -4.01
C ALA A 794 13.71 -7.30 -5.23
N LEU A 795 14.79 -6.51 -5.15
CA LEU A 795 15.26 -5.66 -6.25
C LEU A 795 15.79 -6.48 -7.43
N ARG A 796 16.47 -7.62 -7.21
CA ARG A 796 16.87 -8.51 -8.30
C ARG A 796 15.68 -8.99 -9.13
N VAL A 797 14.60 -9.39 -8.46
CA VAL A 797 13.33 -9.77 -9.11
C VAL A 797 12.75 -8.57 -9.87
N ALA A 798 12.70 -7.40 -9.24
CA ALA A 798 12.16 -6.19 -9.86
C ALA A 798 12.97 -5.74 -11.10
N LEU A 799 14.29 -5.92 -11.12
CA LEU A 799 15.17 -5.51 -12.23
C LEU A 799 15.40 -6.63 -13.26
N GLY A 800 15.06 -7.89 -12.94
CA GLY A 800 15.37 -9.04 -13.79
C GLY A 800 16.85 -9.44 -13.78
N LEU A 801 17.59 -9.07 -12.74
CA LEU A 801 19.02 -9.31 -12.58
C LEU A 801 19.28 -10.66 -11.88
N PRO A 802 20.37 -11.37 -12.23
CA PRO A 802 20.70 -12.66 -11.63
C PRO A 802 21.18 -12.57 -10.17
N LYS A 803 21.20 -13.71 -9.48
CA LYS A 803 21.62 -13.84 -8.06
C LYS A 803 23.04 -13.33 -7.81
N TRP A 804 23.95 -13.60 -8.75
CA TRP A 804 25.37 -13.23 -8.66
C TRP A 804 25.66 -11.75 -8.98
N THR A 805 24.66 -10.93 -9.31
CA THR A 805 24.90 -9.49 -9.45
C THR A 805 25.37 -8.91 -8.12
N PRO A 806 26.53 -8.21 -8.09
CA PRO A 806 27.05 -7.60 -6.86
C PRO A 806 26.05 -6.61 -6.25
N ASN A 807 25.89 -6.65 -4.92
CA ASN A 807 24.91 -5.82 -4.23
C ASN A 807 25.14 -4.32 -4.46
N ILE A 808 26.39 -3.86 -4.47
CA ILE A 808 26.74 -2.44 -4.69
C ILE A 808 26.25 -1.97 -6.07
N VAL A 809 26.50 -2.78 -7.12
CA VAL A 809 26.04 -2.52 -8.49
C VAL A 809 24.50 -2.53 -8.56
N LEU A 810 23.85 -3.50 -7.90
CA LEU A 810 22.40 -3.62 -7.83
C LEU A 810 21.76 -2.37 -7.21
N MET A 811 22.31 -1.86 -6.11
CA MET A 811 21.78 -0.66 -5.44
C MET A 811 21.94 0.58 -6.31
N LYS A 812 23.11 0.77 -6.95
CA LYS A 812 23.37 1.87 -7.89
C LYS A 812 22.39 1.86 -9.05
N ILE A 813 22.23 0.73 -9.75
CA ILE A 813 21.35 0.66 -10.92
C ILE A 813 19.87 0.76 -10.54
N ALA A 814 19.47 0.29 -9.36
CA ALA A 814 18.12 0.46 -8.83
C ALA A 814 17.80 1.92 -8.46
N GLY A 815 18.83 2.75 -8.25
CA GLY A 815 18.67 4.11 -7.73
C GLY A 815 18.04 4.13 -6.34
N GLN A 816 18.39 3.17 -5.49
CA GLN A 816 17.81 3.00 -4.16
C GLN A 816 18.86 3.21 -3.07
N GLU A 817 18.46 3.84 -1.97
CA GLU A 817 19.21 3.82 -0.71
C GLU A 817 19.21 2.40 -0.11
N VAL A 818 20.29 2.06 0.59
CA VAL A 818 20.39 0.80 1.34
C VAL A 818 19.35 0.78 2.47
N LEU A 819 18.65 -0.34 2.64
CA LEU A 819 17.51 -0.43 3.58
C LEU A 819 17.89 -0.09 5.02
N SER A 820 19.07 -0.48 5.49
CA SER A 820 19.56 -0.10 6.82
C SER A 820 19.72 1.41 6.98
N GLU A 821 20.30 2.10 6.00
CA GLU A 821 20.45 3.56 6.01
C GLU A 821 19.09 4.26 5.93
N LYS A 822 18.17 3.71 5.12
CA LYS A 822 16.77 4.17 5.08
C LYS A 822 16.09 4.07 6.43
N ILE A 823 16.26 2.96 7.16
CA ILE A 823 15.69 2.76 8.49
C ILE A 823 16.22 3.82 9.46
N LYS A 824 17.55 4.06 9.48
CA LYS A 824 18.18 5.10 10.31
C LYS A 824 17.62 6.50 10.00
N ARG A 825 17.57 6.85 8.71
CA ARG A 825 17.03 8.13 8.24
C ARG A 825 15.55 8.32 8.61
N LEU A 826 14.72 7.29 8.43
CA LEU A 826 13.30 7.36 8.79
C LEU A 826 13.08 7.43 10.31
N ALA A 827 13.98 6.83 11.11
CA ALA A 827 13.97 7.01 12.56
C ALA A 827 14.34 8.44 12.96
N ALA A 828 15.37 9.03 12.36
CA ALA A 828 15.69 10.46 12.55
C ALA A 828 14.50 11.37 12.18
N GLN A 829 13.86 11.11 11.03
CA GLN A 829 12.65 11.82 10.61
C GLN A 829 11.50 11.68 11.63
N PHE A 830 11.34 10.52 12.26
CA PHE A 830 10.36 10.33 13.33
C PHE A 830 10.65 11.27 14.51
N PHE A 831 11.88 11.29 15.02
CA PHE A 831 12.24 12.14 16.16
C PHE A 831 12.16 13.65 15.85
N ILE A 832 12.61 14.09 14.67
CA ILE A 832 12.48 15.50 14.23
C ILE A 832 11.01 15.92 14.18
N ARG A 833 10.13 15.06 13.66
CA ARG A 833 8.68 15.34 13.64
C ARG A 833 8.10 15.44 15.05
N GLN A 834 8.52 14.58 15.97
CA GLN A 834 8.05 14.63 17.34
C GLN A 834 8.58 15.86 18.08
N LEU A 835 9.81 16.31 17.80
CA LEU A 835 10.37 17.54 18.34
C LEU A 835 9.62 18.77 17.81
N THR A 836 9.43 18.85 16.49
CA THR A 836 8.73 19.97 15.84
C THR A 836 7.24 20.04 16.16
N ASN A 837 6.60 18.94 16.54
CA ASN A 837 5.21 18.99 17.03
C ASN A 837 5.09 19.70 18.40
N GLY A 838 6.19 19.96 19.10
CA GLY A 838 6.23 20.74 20.34
C GLY A 838 5.20 20.27 21.36
N THR A 839 4.35 21.18 21.83
CA THR A 839 3.31 20.92 22.84
C THR A 839 2.24 19.90 22.45
N GLN A 840 2.15 19.55 21.16
CA GLN A 840 1.25 18.51 20.65
C GLN A 840 1.92 17.12 20.64
N SER A 841 3.23 17.07 20.86
CA SER A 841 4.03 15.86 20.96
C SER A 841 3.87 15.21 22.33
N PRO A 842 3.59 13.91 22.40
CA PRO A 842 3.63 13.18 23.66
C PRO A 842 5.04 12.74 24.10
N ILE A 843 6.09 13.11 23.35
CA ILE A 843 7.50 12.82 23.66
C ILE A 843 8.23 14.08 24.15
N TYR A 844 7.87 15.27 23.66
CA TYR A 844 8.55 16.53 23.95
C TYR A 844 7.61 17.55 24.59
N ASP A 845 8.13 18.39 25.48
CA ASP A 845 7.38 19.43 26.18
C ASP A 845 7.37 20.76 25.39
N GLN A 846 6.89 21.84 26.04
CA GLN A 846 6.77 23.16 25.41
C GLN A 846 8.13 23.78 25.05
N ASN A 847 9.20 23.36 25.71
CA ASN A 847 10.57 23.86 25.49
C ASN A 847 11.37 22.90 24.62
N CYS A 848 10.71 22.02 23.85
CA CYS A 848 11.33 20.96 23.06
C CYS A 848 12.21 20.00 23.89
N ARG A 849 12.00 19.90 25.21
CA ARG A 849 12.72 18.96 26.08
C ARG A 849 11.97 17.64 26.13
N PRO A 850 12.64 16.49 26.24
CA PRO A 850 11.95 15.21 26.30
C PRO A 850 11.07 15.10 27.56
N SER A 851 9.75 14.99 27.38
CA SER A 851 8.78 14.67 28.43
C SER A 851 8.85 13.21 28.89
N ILE A 852 9.51 12.36 28.11
CA ILE A 852 9.81 10.96 28.43
C ILE A 852 11.33 10.80 28.33
N LYS A 853 11.92 10.03 29.25
CA LYS A 853 13.35 9.70 29.21
C LYS A 853 13.68 9.01 27.88
N LEU A 854 14.45 9.70 27.03
CA LEU A 854 14.93 9.10 25.80
C LEU A 854 15.90 7.97 26.13
N ILE A 855 15.92 6.95 25.28
CA ILE A 855 16.92 5.90 25.39
C ILE A 855 18.25 6.50 24.94
N LYS A 856 19.36 6.17 25.61
CA LYS A 856 20.72 6.69 25.30
C LYS A 856 21.07 6.65 23.80
N LYS A 857 20.68 5.58 23.09
CA LYS A 857 20.92 5.44 21.64
C LYS A 857 20.14 6.45 20.79
N ASP A 858 18.99 6.89 21.27
CA ASP A 858 18.16 7.92 20.62
C ASP A 858 18.69 9.32 20.93
N GLU A 859 19.17 9.58 22.16
CA GLU A 859 19.86 10.82 22.53
C GLU A 859 21.12 11.04 21.67
N VAL A 860 21.96 10.02 21.54
CA VAL A 860 23.17 10.06 20.69
C VAL A 860 22.81 10.26 19.22
N LEU A 861 21.72 9.65 18.73
CA LEU A 861 21.26 9.85 17.36
C LEU A 861 20.91 11.33 17.12
N MET A 862 20.15 11.94 18.03
CA MET A 862 19.75 13.34 17.90
C MET A 862 20.95 14.28 18.04
N ALA A 863 21.85 14.03 19.01
CA ALA A 863 23.05 14.84 19.20
C ALA A 863 23.95 14.83 17.94
N ASN A 864 24.22 13.66 17.37
CA ASN A 864 25.00 13.55 16.14
C ASN A 864 24.31 14.24 14.96
N LEU A 865 22.98 14.12 14.87
CA LEU A 865 22.20 14.73 13.81
C LEU A 865 22.28 16.26 13.84
N PHE A 866 22.26 16.86 15.03
CA PHE A 866 22.38 18.30 15.21
C PHE A 866 23.80 18.80 15.01
N ALA A 867 24.81 18.03 15.44
CA ALA A 867 26.21 18.31 15.16
C ALA A 867 26.50 18.29 13.66
N ASP A 868 25.98 17.30 12.92
CA ASP A 868 26.14 17.19 11.46
C ASP A 868 25.48 18.36 10.70
N LEU A 869 24.47 18.99 11.30
CA LEU A 869 23.74 20.12 10.73
C LEU A 869 24.27 21.48 11.20
N ASP A 870 25.24 21.52 12.11
CA ASP A 870 25.75 22.73 12.77
C ASP A 870 24.61 23.63 13.30
N THR A 871 23.65 23.01 14.00
CA THR A 871 22.45 23.70 14.50
C THR A 871 21.97 23.15 15.84
N SER A 872 21.21 23.95 16.57
CA SER A 872 20.58 23.55 17.83
C SER A 872 19.10 23.19 17.65
N THR A 873 18.50 22.57 18.67
CA THR A 873 17.05 22.26 18.67
C THR A 873 16.19 23.51 18.63
N ASP A 874 16.69 24.63 19.16
CA ASP A 874 15.91 25.85 19.38
C ASP A 874 15.69 26.64 18.09
N HIS A 875 16.49 26.35 17.05
CA HIS A 875 16.37 26.99 15.74
C HIS A 875 15.53 26.16 14.75
N ILE A 876 14.97 25.02 15.14
CA ILE A 876 14.01 24.32 14.29
C ILE A 876 12.64 24.98 14.41
N ILE A 877 12.03 25.29 13.27
CA ILE A 877 10.66 25.81 13.21
C ILE A 877 9.68 24.75 13.75
N SER A 878 9.14 25.02 14.93
CA SER A 878 8.14 24.20 15.59
C SER A 878 6.71 24.52 15.13
N PHE A 879 5.81 23.61 15.42
CA PHE A 879 4.37 23.77 15.25
C PHE A 879 3.87 24.78 16.30
N PRO A 880 3.07 25.80 15.92
CA PRO A 880 2.59 26.79 16.85
C PRO A 880 1.65 26.17 17.89
N ASP A 881 1.61 26.74 19.09
CA ASP A 881 0.71 26.32 20.17
C ASP A 881 -0.76 26.54 19.83
N THR A 882 -1.04 27.54 18.99
CA THR A 882 -2.36 27.85 18.48
C THR A 882 -2.55 27.34 17.05
N LEU A 883 -3.64 26.60 16.82
CA LEU A 883 -4.04 26.21 15.47
C LEU A 883 -4.82 27.37 14.85
N PHE A 884 -4.38 27.87 13.70
CA PHE A 884 -5.07 28.95 12.99
C PHE A 884 -6.08 28.40 11.98
N SER A 885 -7.26 29.01 11.91
CA SER A 885 -8.22 28.80 10.83
C SER A 885 -8.02 29.85 9.74
N ARG A 886 -8.25 29.48 8.47
CA ARG A 886 -8.06 30.39 7.32
C ARG A 886 -8.81 31.72 7.48
N ASN A 887 -10.04 31.68 7.97
CA ASN A 887 -10.91 32.86 8.06
C ASN A 887 -10.37 33.94 9.02
N ASN A 888 -9.35 33.61 9.81
CA ASN A 888 -8.81 34.49 10.84
C ASN A 888 -7.46 35.12 10.48
N VAL A 889 -6.84 34.79 9.33
CA VAL A 889 -5.44 35.15 9.04
C VAL A 889 -5.33 36.48 8.26
N CYS A 890 -5.62 36.50 6.95
CA CYS A 890 -5.46 37.67 6.08
C CYS A 890 -6.21 37.53 4.75
N GLU A 891 -6.26 38.62 3.97
CA GLU A 891 -6.68 38.62 2.56
C GLU A 891 -5.50 38.17 1.67
N ILE A 892 -5.76 37.27 0.71
CA ILE A 892 -4.73 36.71 -0.18
C ILE A 892 -5.24 36.76 -1.62
N HIS A 893 -4.55 37.54 -2.46
CA HIS A 893 -4.89 37.71 -3.87
C HIS A 893 -3.89 37.00 -4.77
N LEU A 894 -4.35 35.94 -5.45
CA LEU A 894 -3.52 35.13 -6.35
C LEU A 894 -3.75 35.44 -7.83
N SER A 895 -4.93 35.96 -8.18
CA SER A 895 -5.35 36.20 -9.57
C SER A 895 -6.53 37.17 -9.65
N ASP A 896 -6.66 38.07 -8.67
CA ASP A 896 -7.82 38.95 -8.55
C ASP A 896 -7.63 40.26 -9.34
N PHE A 897 -6.39 40.58 -9.74
CA PHE A 897 -6.04 41.79 -10.48
C PHE A 897 -5.44 41.48 -11.85
N SER A 898 -5.68 42.35 -12.83
CA SER A 898 -5.22 42.19 -14.22
C SER A 898 -3.68 42.08 -14.34
N PHE A 899 -2.92 42.82 -13.53
CA PHE A 899 -1.45 42.77 -13.54
C PHE A 899 -0.90 41.38 -13.17
N GLN A 900 -1.70 40.51 -12.55
CA GLN A 900 -1.28 39.15 -12.18
C GLN A 900 -1.26 38.19 -13.38
N ASN A 901 -1.79 38.59 -14.54
CA ASN A 901 -1.73 37.73 -15.71
C ASN A 901 -0.37 37.81 -16.42
N LYS A 902 0.44 36.74 -16.31
CA LYS A 902 1.78 36.63 -16.93
C LYS A 902 1.77 36.66 -18.46
N ASP A 903 0.62 36.48 -19.10
CA ASP A 903 0.51 36.54 -20.55
C ASP A 903 0.56 37.98 -21.09
N HIS A 904 0.42 38.99 -20.22
CA HIS A 904 0.55 40.39 -20.61
C HIS A 904 2.01 40.80 -20.83
N PRO A 905 2.27 41.77 -21.72
CA PRO A 905 3.58 42.39 -21.83
C PRO A 905 4.04 43.01 -20.51
N VAL A 906 5.33 42.88 -20.20
CA VAL A 906 5.96 43.31 -18.94
C VAL A 906 5.67 44.78 -18.60
N PHE A 907 5.73 45.68 -19.58
CA PHE A 907 5.42 47.11 -19.36
C PHE A 907 3.95 47.32 -18.96
N LEU A 908 3.02 46.59 -19.58
CA LEU A 908 1.60 46.66 -19.25
C LEU A 908 1.32 46.12 -17.85
N ILE A 909 2.02 45.06 -17.43
CA ILE A 909 1.92 44.54 -16.06
C ILE A 909 2.32 45.60 -15.04
N LYS A 910 3.40 46.35 -15.32
CA LYS A 910 3.84 47.44 -14.46
C LYS A 910 2.79 48.55 -14.36
N ASP A 911 2.27 49.02 -15.49
CA ASP A 911 1.28 50.11 -15.51
C ASP A 911 -0.02 49.70 -14.80
N LEU A 912 -0.51 48.48 -15.06
CA LEU A 912 -1.69 47.91 -14.38
C LEU A 912 -1.47 47.71 -12.87
N PHE A 913 -0.24 47.45 -12.44
CA PHE A 913 0.09 47.34 -11.02
C PHE A 913 0.04 48.72 -10.35
N GLU A 914 0.62 49.75 -10.97
CA GLU A 914 0.59 51.12 -10.44
C GLU A 914 -0.86 51.62 -10.33
N GLU A 915 -1.71 51.34 -11.33
CA GLU A 915 -3.15 51.63 -11.31
C GLU A 915 -3.88 50.88 -10.18
N ALA A 916 -3.61 49.59 -9.99
CA ALA A 916 -4.24 48.82 -8.92
C ALA A 916 -3.83 49.34 -7.53
N VAL A 917 -2.57 49.73 -7.34
CA VAL A 917 -2.09 50.31 -6.08
C VAL A 917 -2.75 51.67 -5.82
N SER A 918 -2.89 52.53 -6.83
CA SER A 918 -3.53 53.84 -6.66
C SER A 918 -5.04 53.74 -6.39
N ASN A 919 -5.71 52.74 -6.96
CA ASN A 919 -7.17 52.63 -6.86
C ASN A 919 -7.62 51.81 -5.64
N GLU A 920 -6.99 50.65 -5.41
CA GLU A 920 -7.47 49.66 -4.43
C GLU A 920 -6.64 49.67 -3.13
N PHE A 921 -5.40 50.19 -3.16
CA PHE A 921 -4.46 50.09 -2.05
C PHE A 921 -3.81 51.43 -1.63
N TYR A 922 -4.45 52.57 -1.93
CA TYR A 922 -3.89 53.90 -1.67
C TYR A 922 -3.54 54.17 -0.19
N ASP A 923 -4.30 53.59 0.75
CA ASP A 923 -4.10 53.70 2.21
C ASP A 923 -3.20 52.60 2.81
N TYR A 924 -2.57 51.77 1.98
CA TYR A 924 -1.76 50.64 2.46
C TYR A 924 -0.26 50.98 2.51
N HIS A 925 0.39 50.53 3.58
CA HIS A 925 1.85 50.50 3.67
C HIS A 925 2.40 49.30 2.90
N ILE A 926 3.17 49.60 1.85
CA ILE A 926 3.70 48.60 0.91
C ILE A 926 4.99 48.00 1.46
N ILE A 927 5.02 46.67 1.47
CA ILE A 927 6.16 45.84 1.84
C ILE A 927 6.37 44.83 0.71
N ALA A 928 7.56 44.74 0.15
CA ALA A 928 7.92 43.69 -0.80
C ALA A 928 8.96 42.76 -0.20
N THR A 929 8.82 41.46 -0.45
CA THR A 929 9.76 40.45 0.05
C THR A 929 10.21 39.52 -1.06
N ASP A 930 11.45 39.08 -0.98
CA ASP A 930 11.99 38.04 -1.85
C ASP A 930 13.05 37.21 -1.12
N ALA A 931 13.43 36.08 -1.73
CA ALA A 931 14.47 35.20 -1.25
C ALA A 931 15.33 34.68 -2.41
N SER A 932 16.59 34.40 -2.13
CA SER A 932 17.51 33.86 -3.12
C SER A 932 18.27 32.65 -2.57
N LYS A 933 18.60 31.72 -3.45
CA LYS A 933 19.41 30.55 -3.13
C LYS A 933 20.52 30.36 -4.16
N SER A 934 21.75 30.59 -3.72
CA SER A 934 22.98 30.33 -4.48
C SER A 934 23.63 29.02 -4.03
N ARG A 935 24.83 28.71 -4.58
CA ARG A 935 25.62 27.56 -4.11
C ARG A 935 26.18 27.77 -2.70
N SER A 936 26.41 29.03 -2.32
CA SER A 936 27.10 29.38 -1.08
C SER A 936 26.13 29.85 0.01
N PHE A 937 25.05 30.55 -0.36
CA PHE A 937 24.14 31.17 0.60
C PHE A 937 22.68 30.93 0.22
N THR A 938 21.83 30.88 1.24
CA THR A 938 20.39 31.12 1.10
C THR A 938 20.09 32.41 1.86
N SER A 939 19.33 33.31 1.27
CA SER A 939 19.10 34.66 1.79
C SER A 939 17.64 35.04 1.67
N ILE A 940 17.23 35.95 2.54
CA ILE A 940 15.92 36.60 2.53
C ILE A 940 16.11 38.11 2.54
N ALA A 941 15.23 38.82 1.86
CA ALA A 941 15.22 40.27 1.85
C ALA A 941 13.79 40.79 1.90
N GLY A 942 13.65 41.99 2.44
CA GLY A 942 12.40 42.73 2.42
C GLY A 942 12.67 44.21 2.37
N ILE A 943 11.74 44.94 1.76
CA ILE A 943 11.82 46.38 1.62
C ILE A 943 10.45 47.03 1.76
N SER A 944 10.45 48.19 2.39
CA SER A 944 9.34 49.15 2.46
C SER A 944 9.83 50.53 2.00
N ASN A 945 8.95 51.51 1.98
CA ASN A 945 9.34 52.91 1.75
C ASN A 945 10.22 53.50 2.87
N LEU A 946 10.25 52.89 4.05
CA LEU A 946 10.98 53.40 5.22
C LEU A 946 12.33 52.70 5.44
N GLN A 947 12.38 51.40 5.22
CA GLN A 947 13.50 50.54 5.60
C GLN A 947 13.55 49.25 4.78
N SER A 948 14.70 48.60 4.80
CA SER A 948 14.95 47.30 4.18
C SER A 948 15.83 46.43 5.06
N PHE A 949 15.67 45.11 4.94
CA PHE A 949 16.55 44.14 5.57
C PHE A 949 17.10 43.14 4.56
N VAL A 950 18.25 42.56 4.88
CA VAL A 950 18.84 41.42 4.19
C VAL A 950 19.48 40.49 5.22
N TYR A 951 19.04 39.23 5.24
CA TYR A 951 19.58 38.21 6.14
C TYR A 951 20.04 36.99 5.35
N ARG A 952 21.13 36.38 5.82
CA ARG A 952 21.47 35.00 5.48
C ARG A 952 20.62 34.07 6.34
N ILE A 953 20.21 32.94 5.76
CA ILE A 953 19.57 31.85 6.50
C ILE A 953 20.34 30.55 6.28
N HIS A 954 20.06 29.54 7.10
CA HIS A 954 20.74 28.25 6.99
C HIS A 954 20.63 27.66 5.56
N PRO A 955 21.74 27.22 4.92
CA PRO A 955 21.78 26.87 3.49
C PRO A 955 20.95 25.62 3.11
N ILE A 956 20.57 24.82 4.11
CA ILE A 956 19.69 23.67 3.93
C ILE A 956 18.27 24.09 3.50
N ASN A 957 17.82 25.27 3.91
CA ASN A 957 16.44 25.72 3.70
C ASN A 957 16.14 25.80 2.21
N SER A 958 14.97 25.30 1.81
CA SER A 958 14.51 25.43 0.44
C SER A 958 14.14 26.87 0.11
N ILE A 959 14.08 27.20 -1.19
CA ILE A 959 13.63 28.53 -1.63
C ILE A 959 12.22 28.84 -1.11
N PHE A 960 11.34 27.83 -1.08
CA PHE A 960 10.00 27.94 -0.49
C PHE A 960 10.02 28.35 0.99
N THR A 961 10.90 27.75 1.79
CA THR A 961 11.07 28.12 3.20
C THR A 961 11.65 29.52 3.33
N ALA A 962 12.61 29.87 2.48
CA ALA A 962 13.23 31.20 2.47
C ALA A 962 12.20 32.29 2.15
N GLU A 963 11.40 32.12 1.10
CA GLU A 963 10.31 33.05 0.72
C GLU A 963 9.31 33.23 1.88
N ALA A 964 8.89 32.13 2.52
CA ALA A 964 7.98 32.21 3.67
C ALA A 964 8.61 32.90 4.90
N LEU A 965 9.91 32.69 5.14
CA LEU A 965 10.66 33.38 6.19
C LEU A 965 10.87 34.86 5.88
N ALA A 966 11.05 35.24 4.60
CA ALA A 966 11.13 36.63 4.18
C ALA A 966 9.85 37.39 4.55
N ILE A 967 8.69 36.80 4.29
CA ILE A 967 7.39 37.36 4.71
C ILE A 967 7.29 37.43 6.24
N CYS A 968 7.72 36.38 6.96
CA CYS A 968 7.73 36.41 8.44
C CYS A 968 8.59 37.55 8.99
N GLN A 969 9.79 37.74 8.43
CA GLN A 969 10.72 38.77 8.87
C GLN A 969 10.21 40.17 8.53
N ALA A 970 9.58 40.33 7.37
CA ALA A 970 8.96 41.59 6.98
C ALA A 970 7.76 41.97 7.86
N LEU A 971 6.98 40.97 8.31
CA LEU A 971 5.97 41.19 9.33
C LEU A 971 6.57 41.60 10.67
N ASP A 972 7.80 41.19 10.97
CA ASP A 972 8.47 41.53 12.23
C ASP A 972 9.09 42.93 12.22
N GLU A 973 9.83 43.26 11.16
CA GLU A 973 10.64 44.49 11.10
C GLU A 973 9.98 45.61 10.29
N LEU A 974 9.31 45.30 9.18
CA LEU A 974 8.85 46.31 8.22
C LEU A 974 7.40 46.77 8.47
N SER A 975 6.68 46.14 9.39
CA SER A 975 5.27 46.47 9.66
C SER A 975 5.14 47.73 10.52
N VAL A 976 4.26 48.64 10.12
CA VAL A 976 3.91 49.85 10.87
C VAL A 976 2.58 49.64 11.60
N THR A 977 2.51 49.98 12.89
CA THR A 977 1.27 49.88 13.68
C THR A 977 0.19 50.82 13.15
N ASP A 978 -1.07 50.41 13.27
CA ASP A 978 -2.26 51.19 12.88
C ASP A 978 -2.39 51.53 11.38
N LYS A 979 -1.48 51.04 10.52
CA LYS A 979 -1.61 51.12 9.05
C LYS A 979 -2.12 49.82 8.46
N ASN A 980 -2.81 49.90 7.32
CA ASN A 980 -3.10 48.73 6.50
C ASN A 980 -1.82 48.22 5.84
N LEU A 981 -1.59 46.92 5.78
CA LEU A 981 -0.35 46.34 5.24
C LEU A 981 -0.62 45.65 3.90
N LEU A 982 0.15 46.03 2.88
CA LEU A 982 0.17 45.37 1.57
C LEU A 982 1.51 44.66 1.38
N LEU A 983 1.51 43.33 1.49
CA LEU A 983 2.69 42.51 1.29
C LEU A 983 2.72 41.95 -0.13
N LEU A 984 3.75 42.32 -0.89
CA LEU A 984 4.03 41.87 -2.25
C LEU A 984 5.07 40.76 -2.21
N THR A 985 4.77 39.65 -2.88
CA THR A 985 5.70 38.53 -3.04
C THR A 985 5.45 37.82 -4.35
N ASP A 986 6.51 37.37 -5.01
CA ASP A 986 6.41 36.56 -6.22
C ASP A 986 6.23 35.05 -5.94
N SER A 987 6.26 34.64 -4.67
CA SER A 987 6.03 33.27 -4.26
C SER A 987 4.54 32.90 -4.29
N TYR A 988 4.08 32.54 -5.48
CA TYR A 988 2.74 31.94 -5.65
C TYR A 988 2.54 30.72 -4.75
N SER A 989 3.61 29.93 -4.58
CA SER A 989 3.56 28.67 -3.84
C SER A 989 3.34 28.84 -2.34
N VAL A 990 3.98 29.84 -1.71
CA VAL A 990 3.79 30.17 -0.29
C VAL A 990 2.39 30.70 -0.05
N LEU A 991 1.92 31.63 -0.90
CA LEU A 991 0.57 32.18 -0.80
C LEU A 991 -0.50 31.11 -1.01
N GLN A 992 -0.33 30.23 -1.98
CA GLN A 992 -1.23 29.10 -2.19
C GLN A 992 -1.25 28.14 -0.99
N ALA A 993 -0.09 27.87 -0.37
CA ALA A 993 0.02 27.02 0.80
C ALA A 993 -0.67 27.62 2.03
N LEU A 994 -0.52 28.94 2.24
CA LEU A 994 -1.21 29.68 3.31
C LEU A 994 -2.73 29.75 3.05
N ASN A 995 -3.13 29.99 1.80
CA ASN A 995 -4.53 30.01 1.38
C ASN A 995 -5.21 28.63 1.55
N CYS A 996 -4.43 27.55 1.53
CA CYS A 996 -4.85 26.18 1.79
C CYS A 996 -4.32 25.62 3.12
N LEU A 997 -4.23 26.46 4.16
CA LEU A 997 -3.71 26.06 5.47
C LEU A 997 -4.45 24.85 6.04
N THR A 998 -3.70 23.79 6.37
CA THR A 998 -4.20 22.60 7.06
C THR A 998 -3.17 22.16 8.09
N ILE A 999 -3.53 21.27 9.01
CA ILE A 999 -2.58 20.69 10.00
C ILE A 999 -1.36 19.96 9.39
N LYS A 1000 -1.42 19.65 8.10
CA LYS A 1000 -0.34 18.99 7.34
C LYS A 1000 0.51 19.97 6.55
N SER A 1001 0.19 21.26 6.57
CA SER A 1001 0.99 22.28 5.90
C SER A 1001 2.40 22.33 6.50
N PRO A 1002 3.40 22.81 5.73
CA PRO A 1002 4.76 22.96 6.21
C PRO A 1002 4.84 23.84 7.45
N LYS A 1003 5.79 23.58 8.36
CA LYS A 1003 5.81 24.27 9.67
C LYS A 1003 6.10 25.76 9.54
N VAL A 1004 6.88 26.14 8.54
CA VAL A 1004 7.09 27.55 8.17
C VAL A 1004 5.79 28.28 7.80
N ILE A 1005 4.83 27.61 7.15
CA ILE A 1005 3.53 28.20 6.81
C ILE A 1005 2.65 28.37 8.05
N HIS A 1006 2.73 27.44 9.00
CA HIS A 1006 2.07 27.61 10.30
C HIS A 1006 2.68 28.75 11.11
N ARG A 1007 4.01 28.91 11.08
CA ARG A 1007 4.71 30.05 11.69
C ARG A 1007 4.25 31.37 11.05
N LEU A 1008 4.19 31.43 9.73
CA LEU A 1008 3.69 32.60 8.99
C LEU A 1008 2.24 32.94 9.38
N ALA A 1009 1.35 31.95 9.40
CA ALA A 1009 -0.03 32.16 9.84
C ALA A 1009 -0.11 32.73 11.27
N GLY A 1010 0.76 32.26 12.17
CA GLY A 1010 0.85 32.79 13.53
C GLY A 1010 1.38 34.21 13.62
N LYS A 1011 2.40 34.56 12.83
CA LYS A 1011 2.91 35.93 12.73
C LYS A 1011 1.84 36.90 12.23
N ILE A 1012 1.11 36.52 11.18
CA ILE A 1012 0.00 37.33 10.65
C ILE A 1012 -1.10 37.49 11.70
N PHE A 1013 -1.45 36.41 12.41
CA PHE A 1013 -2.47 36.48 13.46
C PHE A 1013 -2.08 37.44 14.59
N VAL A 1014 -0.83 37.41 15.05
CA VAL A 1014 -0.32 38.37 16.05
C VAL A 1014 -0.39 39.79 15.51
N ARG A 1015 -0.04 40.02 14.24
CA ARG A 1015 -0.07 41.34 13.61
C ARG A 1015 -1.47 41.88 13.41
N LYS A 1016 -2.47 41.02 13.25
CA LYS A 1016 -3.88 41.43 13.15
C LYS A 1016 -4.38 42.19 14.39
N ASN A 1017 -3.73 42.05 15.54
CA ASN A 1017 -4.04 42.84 16.73
C ASN A 1017 -3.59 44.31 16.64
N PHE A 1018 -2.70 44.64 15.72
CA PHE A 1018 -2.09 45.97 15.56
C PHE A 1018 -2.38 46.62 14.20
N ASN A 1019 -2.95 45.86 13.27
CA ASN A 1019 -3.19 46.28 11.88
C ASN A 1019 -4.62 45.92 11.48
N GLN A 1020 -5.40 46.90 11.04
CA GLN A 1020 -6.81 46.69 10.68
C GLN A 1020 -6.96 45.72 9.48
N LYS A 1021 -6.17 45.92 8.42
CA LYS A 1021 -6.15 45.05 7.24
C LYS A 1021 -4.74 44.60 6.89
N ILE A 1022 -4.58 43.31 6.63
CA ILE A 1022 -3.34 42.70 6.13
C ILE A 1022 -3.69 41.97 4.84
N CYS A 1023 -3.08 42.42 3.75
CA CYS A 1023 -3.30 41.92 2.40
C CYS A 1023 -2.00 41.35 1.83
N LEU A 1024 -2.02 40.10 1.35
CA LEU A 1024 -0.90 39.49 0.65
C LEU A 1024 -1.26 39.34 -0.83
N VAL A 1025 -0.45 39.94 -1.68
CA VAL A 1025 -0.68 39.98 -3.13
C VAL A 1025 0.47 39.28 -3.83
N TRP A 1026 0.11 38.32 -4.69
CA TRP A 1026 1.07 37.70 -5.56
C TRP A 1026 1.47 38.65 -6.70
N THR A 1027 2.76 38.91 -6.87
CA THR A 1027 3.31 39.75 -7.94
C THR A 1027 4.12 38.91 -8.93
N PRO A 1028 3.92 39.03 -10.25
CA PRO A 1028 4.77 38.34 -11.21
C PRO A 1028 6.24 38.80 -11.08
N GLY A 1029 7.16 37.86 -10.81
CA GLY A 1029 8.61 38.17 -10.83
C GLY A 1029 9.11 38.58 -12.22
N HIS A 1030 10.21 39.35 -12.26
CA HIS A 1030 10.83 39.88 -13.49
C HIS A 1030 9.87 40.69 -14.38
N SER A 1031 8.96 41.45 -13.76
CA SER A 1031 7.88 42.17 -14.43
C SER A 1031 7.98 43.70 -14.31
N LEU A 1032 9.18 44.22 -14.03
CA LEU A 1032 9.47 45.67 -13.87
C LEU A 1032 8.68 46.37 -12.76
N ILE A 1033 8.05 45.62 -11.85
CA ILE A 1033 7.42 46.14 -10.64
C ILE A 1033 8.54 46.54 -9.67
N HIS A 1034 8.75 47.85 -9.49
CA HIS A 1034 9.90 48.43 -8.77
C HIS A 1034 10.16 47.77 -7.40
N TRP A 1035 9.12 47.59 -6.59
CA TRP A 1035 9.24 47.01 -5.25
C TRP A 1035 9.74 45.55 -5.27
N ASN A 1036 9.24 44.75 -6.21
CA ASN A 1036 9.61 43.34 -6.34
C ASN A 1036 11.05 43.19 -6.86
N GLU A 1037 11.42 43.92 -7.91
CA GLU A 1037 12.78 43.88 -8.48
C GLU A 1037 13.83 44.32 -7.44
N LYS A 1038 13.50 45.30 -6.60
CA LYS A 1038 14.40 45.77 -5.54
C LYS A 1038 14.57 44.72 -4.44
N ALA A 1039 13.50 44.02 -4.05
CA ALA A 1039 13.59 42.91 -3.10
C ALA A 1039 14.45 41.74 -3.66
N ASP A 1040 14.26 41.39 -4.94
CA ASP A 1040 15.06 40.35 -5.63
C ASP A 1040 16.55 40.71 -5.69
N LEU A 1041 16.86 41.96 -6.07
CA LEU A 1041 18.22 42.44 -6.10
C LEU A 1041 18.88 42.34 -4.71
N LEU A 1042 18.19 42.82 -3.66
CA LEU A 1042 18.67 42.76 -2.28
C LEU A 1042 18.92 41.32 -1.80
N ALA A 1043 18.03 40.39 -2.16
CA ALA A 1043 18.21 38.98 -1.84
C ALA A 1043 19.45 38.39 -2.53
N LYS A 1044 19.79 38.84 -3.74
CA LYS A 1044 20.95 38.39 -4.53
C LYS A 1044 22.28 39.02 -4.12
N THR A 1045 22.28 40.21 -3.51
CA THR A 1045 23.51 40.94 -3.10
C THR A 1045 24.13 40.47 -1.78
N VAL A 1046 23.67 39.33 -1.24
CA VAL A 1046 24.12 38.83 0.07
C VAL A 1046 25.60 38.43 0.07
N THR A 1047 26.28 38.74 1.17
CA THR A 1047 27.69 38.41 1.45
C THR A 1047 27.85 37.80 2.85
N GLU A 1048 29.02 37.25 3.17
CA GLU A 1048 29.29 36.66 4.50
C GLU A 1048 29.12 37.64 5.67
N SER A 1049 29.32 38.94 5.45
CA SER A 1049 29.17 39.98 6.47
C SER A 1049 27.71 40.27 6.85
N HIS A 1050 26.73 39.78 6.09
CA HIS A 1050 25.33 39.99 6.40
C HIS A 1050 24.89 39.16 7.63
N PRO A 1051 23.93 39.67 8.42
CA PRO A 1051 23.44 38.98 9.61
C PRO A 1051 22.82 37.62 9.27
N PHE A 1052 22.92 36.67 10.20
CA PHE A 1052 22.48 35.28 10.02
C PHE A 1052 21.27 34.96 10.89
N ILE A 1053 20.26 34.36 10.29
CA ILE A 1053 19.08 33.82 10.96
C ILE A 1053 19.15 32.30 10.92
N GLU A 1054 19.16 31.69 12.10
CA GLU A 1054 19.44 30.25 12.25
C GLU A 1054 18.22 29.35 11.97
N TRP A 1055 17.03 29.92 11.71
CA TRP A 1055 15.80 29.14 11.57
C TRP A 1055 15.85 28.10 10.45
N ILE A 1056 15.51 26.85 10.76
CA ILE A 1056 15.47 25.73 9.81
C ILE A 1056 14.09 25.07 9.78
N ALA A 1057 13.56 24.81 8.59
CA ALA A 1057 12.34 24.02 8.44
C ALA A 1057 12.61 22.50 8.58
N SER A 1058 11.78 21.82 9.36
CA SER A 1058 11.88 20.36 9.56
C SER A 1058 11.80 19.55 8.26
N GLU A 1059 11.00 20.03 7.31
CA GLU A 1059 10.79 19.44 6.00
C GLU A 1059 12.06 19.49 5.14
N ASP A 1060 12.86 20.56 5.28
CA ASP A 1060 14.12 20.74 4.57
C ASP A 1060 15.22 19.85 5.14
N ILE A 1061 15.28 19.71 6.47
CA ILE A 1061 16.16 18.74 7.16
C ILE A 1061 15.89 17.31 6.64
N ILE A 1062 14.61 16.93 6.58
CA ILE A 1062 14.19 15.61 6.09
C ILE A 1062 14.62 15.39 4.63
N SER A 1063 14.43 16.40 3.78
CA SER A 1063 14.81 16.37 2.36
C SER A 1063 16.32 16.22 2.17
N HIS A 1064 17.10 16.96 2.97
CA HIS A 1064 18.56 16.89 2.97
C HIS A 1064 19.08 15.51 3.36
N PHE A 1065 18.55 14.90 4.43
CA PHE A 1065 18.96 13.55 4.81
C PHE A 1065 18.62 12.49 3.76
N GLN A 1066 17.51 12.67 3.03
CA GLN A 1066 17.18 11.78 1.91
C GLN A 1066 18.23 11.90 0.80
N THR A 1067 18.71 13.10 0.53
CA THR A 1067 19.78 13.36 -0.45
C THR A 1067 21.10 12.73 -0.02
N ILE A 1068 21.53 12.95 1.23
CA ILE A 1068 22.75 12.33 1.79
C ILE A 1068 22.68 10.80 1.72
N SER A 1069 21.56 10.20 2.14
CA SER A 1069 21.41 8.74 2.15
C SER A 1069 21.53 8.13 0.74
N LEU A 1070 21.01 8.83 -0.28
CA LEU A 1070 21.16 8.41 -1.67
C LEU A 1070 22.61 8.60 -2.16
N GLN A 1071 23.25 9.71 -1.80
CA GLN A 1071 24.66 9.98 -2.13
C GLN A 1071 25.60 8.93 -1.54
N LYS A 1072 25.37 8.44 -0.31
CA LYS A 1072 26.15 7.33 0.28
C LYS A 1072 26.18 6.09 -0.63
N THR A 1073 25.06 5.79 -1.30
CA THR A 1073 24.99 4.65 -2.23
C THR A 1073 25.82 4.92 -3.49
N ASN A 1074 25.80 6.14 -4.02
CA ASN A 1074 26.62 6.54 -5.15
C ASN A 1074 28.11 6.52 -4.81
N HIS A 1075 28.50 7.10 -3.67
CA HIS A 1075 29.87 7.12 -3.18
C HIS A 1075 30.39 5.69 -2.91
N SER A 1076 29.57 4.82 -2.31
CA SER A 1076 29.93 3.41 -2.13
C SER A 1076 30.16 2.67 -3.45
N PHE A 1077 29.48 3.04 -4.54
CA PHE A 1077 29.73 2.49 -5.86
C PHE A 1077 30.99 3.09 -6.50
N GLN A 1078 31.16 4.41 -6.43
CA GLN A 1078 32.32 5.13 -6.95
C GLN A 1078 33.63 4.62 -6.35
N ASN A 1079 33.64 4.33 -5.05
CA ASN A 1079 34.83 3.82 -4.35
C ASN A 1079 34.98 2.30 -4.44
N SER A 1080 34.18 1.62 -5.25
CA SER A 1080 34.26 0.17 -5.43
C SER A 1080 35.07 -0.18 -6.68
N LYS A 1081 35.69 -1.36 -6.69
CA LYS A 1081 36.34 -1.93 -7.89
C LYS A 1081 35.43 -2.04 -9.13
N TYR A 1082 34.11 -1.92 -8.96
CA TYR A 1082 33.17 -1.96 -10.06
C TYR A 1082 33.09 -0.64 -10.83
N GLN A 1083 33.48 0.50 -10.25
CA GLN A 1083 33.46 1.81 -10.92
C GLN A 1083 34.43 1.86 -12.11
N GLU A 1084 35.62 1.28 -11.96
CA GLU A 1084 36.60 1.18 -13.06
C GLU A 1084 36.02 0.37 -14.22
N SER A 1085 35.44 -0.80 -13.91
CA SER A 1085 34.91 -1.72 -14.92
C SER A 1085 33.60 -1.27 -15.57
N ILE A 1086 32.65 -0.71 -14.82
CA ILE A 1086 31.29 -0.39 -15.30
C ILE A 1086 31.16 1.08 -15.68
N GLY A 1087 31.85 1.97 -14.97
CA GLY A 1087 31.73 3.41 -15.10
C GLY A 1087 30.45 3.99 -14.50
N ASP A 1088 30.29 5.30 -14.68
CA ASP A 1088 29.07 6.00 -14.26
C ASP A 1088 27.89 5.61 -15.15
N ILE A 1089 27.04 4.73 -14.62
CA ILE A 1089 25.82 4.30 -15.27
C ILE A 1089 24.59 4.99 -14.68
N PRO A 1090 23.63 5.41 -15.51
CA PRO A 1090 22.36 5.96 -15.06
C PRO A 1090 21.51 4.87 -14.37
N THR A 1091 20.59 5.30 -13.52
CA THR A 1091 19.65 4.38 -12.86
C THR A 1091 18.61 3.84 -13.85
N MET A 1092 18.06 2.66 -13.59
CA MET A 1092 16.94 2.17 -14.40
C MET A 1092 15.69 3.06 -14.31
N LEU A 1093 15.53 3.80 -13.21
CA LEU A 1093 14.41 4.73 -13.03
C LEU A 1093 14.46 5.90 -14.02
N THR A 1094 15.66 6.37 -14.38
CA THR A 1094 15.85 7.43 -15.39
C THR A 1094 15.71 6.89 -16.81
N LEU A 1095 16.13 5.64 -17.07
CA LEU A 1095 16.05 5.04 -18.40
C LEU A 1095 14.67 4.44 -18.76
N THR A 1096 13.91 3.93 -17.78
CA THR A 1096 12.61 3.26 -18.02
C THR A 1096 11.64 4.08 -18.89
N PRO A 1097 11.49 5.42 -18.73
CA PRO A 1097 10.67 6.26 -19.60
C PRO A 1097 11.06 6.19 -21.08
N TRP A 1098 12.33 5.90 -21.38
CA TRP A 1098 12.84 5.78 -22.74
C TRP A 1098 12.61 4.40 -23.34
N LEU A 1099 12.18 3.41 -22.56
CA LEU A 1099 12.00 2.00 -22.94
C LEU A 1099 10.50 1.66 -23.16
N LYS A 1100 10.20 0.67 -24.03
CA LYS A 1100 8.81 0.34 -24.46
C LYS A 1100 8.13 -0.74 -23.62
N ASN A 1101 8.89 -1.68 -23.06
CA ASN A 1101 8.36 -2.89 -22.46
C ASN A 1101 9.34 -3.50 -21.44
N ARG A 1102 8.85 -4.48 -20.67
CA ARG A 1102 9.63 -5.18 -19.64
C ARG A 1102 10.89 -5.86 -20.18
N ARG A 1103 10.83 -6.49 -21.36
CA ARG A 1103 11.99 -7.16 -21.95
C ARG A 1103 13.14 -6.17 -22.21
N GLU A 1104 12.83 -5.00 -22.78
CA GLU A 1104 13.80 -3.92 -22.95
C GLU A 1104 14.39 -3.46 -21.61
N ASP A 1105 13.57 -3.33 -20.56
CA ASP A 1105 14.06 -2.96 -19.22
C ASP A 1105 15.10 -3.96 -18.68
N ILE A 1106 14.83 -5.27 -18.82
CA ILE A 1106 15.73 -6.33 -18.34
C ILE A 1106 17.03 -6.37 -19.16
N ILE A 1107 16.92 -6.29 -20.49
CA ILE A 1107 18.10 -6.33 -21.38
C ILE A 1107 19.04 -5.18 -21.04
N ILE A 1108 18.51 -3.95 -20.93
CA ILE A 1108 19.34 -2.78 -20.58
C ILE A 1108 19.93 -2.91 -19.17
N ALA A 1109 19.15 -3.35 -18.18
CA ALA A 1109 19.67 -3.56 -16.84
C ALA A 1109 20.84 -4.58 -16.83
N ARG A 1110 20.71 -5.68 -17.57
CA ARG A 1110 21.75 -6.72 -17.68
C ARG A 1110 22.96 -6.23 -18.47
N LEU A 1111 22.78 -5.47 -19.54
CA LEU A 1111 23.88 -4.90 -20.33
C LEU A 1111 24.71 -3.94 -19.50
N LEU A 1112 24.07 -2.97 -18.84
CA LEU A 1112 24.75 -1.97 -18.01
C LEU A 1112 25.48 -2.60 -16.82
N THR A 1113 24.95 -3.69 -16.27
CA THR A 1113 25.61 -4.42 -15.17
C THR A 1113 26.61 -5.47 -15.66
N ARG A 1114 26.80 -5.64 -16.98
CA ARG A 1114 27.58 -6.73 -17.60
C ARG A 1114 27.10 -8.15 -17.18
N MET A 1115 25.82 -8.29 -16.83
CA MET A 1115 25.17 -9.52 -16.37
C MET A 1115 24.32 -10.20 -17.46
N ILE A 1116 24.54 -9.85 -18.72
CA ILE A 1116 23.91 -10.55 -19.83
C ILE A 1116 24.55 -11.92 -20.01
N ILE A 1117 23.73 -12.94 -20.28
CA ILE A 1117 24.20 -14.32 -20.30
C ILE A 1117 25.07 -14.51 -21.54
N THR A 1118 26.35 -14.82 -21.34
CA THR A 1118 27.30 -15.18 -22.40
C THR A 1118 28.10 -16.43 -21.97
N PRO A 1119 28.68 -17.20 -22.91
CA PRO A 1119 29.47 -18.38 -22.56
C PRO A 1119 30.63 -18.08 -21.59
N ALA A 1120 31.33 -16.96 -21.75
CA ALA A 1120 32.38 -16.55 -20.81
C ALA A 1120 31.83 -16.23 -19.41
N LEU A 1121 30.66 -15.60 -19.32
CA LEU A 1121 30.02 -15.31 -18.03
C LEU A 1121 29.57 -16.60 -17.35
N LEU A 1122 28.97 -17.54 -18.08
CA LEU A 1122 28.55 -18.84 -17.54
C LEU A 1122 29.74 -19.69 -17.08
N HIS A 1123 30.84 -19.70 -17.85
CA HIS A 1123 32.07 -20.40 -17.49
C HIS A 1123 32.67 -19.86 -16.18
N ARG A 1124 32.65 -18.53 -15.97
CA ARG A 1124 33.11 -17.91 -14.72
C ARG A 1124 32.37 -18.43 -13.48
N PHE A 1125 31.14 -18.91 -13.64
CA PHE A 1125 30.32 -19.48 -12.57
C PHE A 1125 30.22 -21.02 -12.63
N GLY A 1126 31.04 -21.69 -13.45
CA GLY A 1126 31.03 -23.16 -13.58
C GLY A 1126 29.80 -23.73 -14.28
N LEU A 1127 29.04 -22.92 -15.02
CA LEU A 1127 27.80 -23.32 -15.70
C LEU A 1127 27.98 -23.62 -17.19
N HIS A 1128 29.19 -23.46 -17.73
CA HIS A 1128 29.51 -23.72 -19.14
C HIS A 1128 30.99 -24.08 -19.29
N ASN A 1129 31.32 -25.08 -20.10
CA ASN A 1129 32.67 -25.66 -20.12
C ASN A 1129 33.68 -24.86 -20.95
N ASN A 1130 33.23 -24.03 -21.89
CA ASN A 1130 34.12 -23.27 -22.79
C ASN A 1130 33.77 -21.77 -22.81
N PRO A 1131 34.67 -20.87 -22.37
CA PRO A 1131 34.39 -19.44 -22.37
C PRO A 1131 34.58 -18.78 -23.75
N ARG A 1132 35.19 -19.47 -24.73
CA ARG A 1132 35.70 -18.85 -25.96
C ARG A 1132 34.67 -18.76 -27.08
N CYS A 1133 34.86 -17.78 -27.95
CA CYS A 1133 34.11 -17.57 -29.18
C CYS A 1133 34.55 -18.59 -30.23
N GLN A 1134 33.59 -19.26 -30.88
CA GLN A 1134 33.85 -20.31 -31.87
C GLN A 1134 34.57 -19.79 -33.14
N ILE A 1135 34.47 -18.50 -33.44
CA ILE A 1135 35.02 -17.93 -34.69
C ILE A 1135 36.41 -17.34 -34.49
N CYS A 1136 36.61 -16.57 -33.43
CA CYS A 1136 37.86 -15.83 -33.22
C CYS A 1136 38.63 -16.22 -31.96
N ASN A 1137 38.19 -17.29 -31.26
CA ASN A 1137 38.86 -17.91 -30.12
C ASN A 1137 39.20 -16.97 -28.93
N ARG A 1138 38.56 -15.79 -28.85
CA ARG A 1138 38.65 -14.86 -27.71
C ARG A 1138 37.55 -15.15 -26.69
N ASP A 1139 37.70 -14.68 -25.46
CA ASP A 1139 36.66 -14.79 -24.44
C ASP A 1139 35.33 -14.19 -24.93
N ASN A 1140 34.29 -15.02 -24.96
CA ASN A 1140 32.96 -14.67 -25.44
C ASN A 1140 32.18 -13.91 -24.37
N ASN A 1141 32.68 -12.74 -24.01
CA ASN A 1141 32.04 -11.80 -23.10
C ASN A 1141 31.29 -10.71 -23.88
N ILE A 1142 30.48 -9.92 -23.19
CA ILE A 1142 29.63 -8.91 -23.83
C ILE A 1142 30.43 -7.81 -24.54
N GLU A 1143 31.60 -7.46 -24.01
CA GLU A 1143 32.52 -6.48 -24.58
C GLU A 1143 33.07 -6.98 -25.92
N HIS A 1144 33.48 -8.25 -25.97
CA HIS A 1144 33.88 -8.92 -27.19
C HIS A 1144 32.74 -8.94 -28.23
N ILE A 1145 31.52 -9.34 -27.84
CA ILE A 1145 30.37 -9.43 -28.76
C ILE A 1145 30.06 -8.06 -29.38
N ILE A 1146 29.99 -7.00 -28.56
CA ILE A 1146 29.54 -5.67 -29.00
C ILE A 1146 30.64 -4.90 -29.73
N LEU A 1147 31.92 -5.05 -29.36
CA LEU A 1147 32.99 -4.19 -29.89
C LEU A 1147 33.96 -4.91 -30.85
N PHE A 1148 34.27 -6.20 -30.64
CA PHE A 1148 35.46 -6.81 -31.25
C PHE A 1148 35.21 -8.06 -32.11
N CYS A 1149 34.12 -8.79 -31.90
CA CYS A 1149 33.90 -10.10 -32.50
C CYS A 1149 33.76 -10.04 -34.03
N SER A 1150 34.62 -10.72 -34.79
CA SER A 1150 34.60 -10.70 -36.26
C SER A 1150 33.24 -11.12 -36.84
N LYS A 1151 32.51 -12.02 -36.16
CA LYS A 1151 31.13 -12.44 -36.50
C LYS A 1151 30.16 -11.28 -36.75
N TYR A 1152 30.30 -10.19 -35.99
CA TYR A 1152 29.34 -9.08 -35.99
C TYR A 1152 29.89 -7.79 -36.61
N SER A 1153 30.96 -7.86 -37.42
CA SER A 1153 31.60 -6.68 -38.04
C SER A 1153 30.60 -5.83 -38.84
N ASN A 1154 29.85 -6.43 -39.77
CA ASN A 1154 28.85 -5.73 -40.58
C ASN A 1154 27.75 -5.09 -39.72
N HIS A 1155 27.28 -5.80 -38.68
CA HIS A 1155 26.26 -5.28 -37.77
C HIS A 1155 26.77 -4.10 -36.93
N ARG A 1156 28.04 -4.14 -36.49
CA ARG A 1156 28.68 -3.01 -35.80
C ARG A 1156 28.80 -1.79 -36.71
N SER A 1157 29.22 -1.95 -37.97
CA SER A 1157 29.34 -0.82 -38.91
C SER A 1157 27.99 -0.12 -39.11
N ILE A 1158 26.90 -0.88 -39.24
CA ILE A 1158 25.53 -0.34 -39.33
C ILE A 1158 25.11 0.37 -38.04
N LEU A 1159 25.44 -0.20 -36.88
CA LEU A 1159 25.15 0.40 -35.57
C LEU A 1159 25.86 1.76 -35.42
N CYS A 1160 27.14 1.83 -35.78
CA CYS A 1160 27.94 3.06 -35.70
C CYS A 1160 27.45 4.15 -36.66
N ALA A 1161 27.15 3.79 -37.91
CA ALA A 1161 26.58 4.73 -38.87
C ALA A 1161 25.25 5.31 -38.36
N LYS A 1162 24.39 4.50 -37.71
CA LYS A 1162 23.13 5.00 -37.16
C LYS A 1162 23.32 5.86 -35.90
N LEU A 1163 24.33 5.57 -35.10
CA LEU A 1163 24.67 6.34 -33.91
C LEU A 1163 25.47 7.62 -34.22
N ASN A 1164 25.85 7.88 -35.48
CA ASN A 1164 26.80 8.92 -35.86
C ASN A 1164 28.07 8.88 -34.98
N PHE A 1165 28.63 7.68 -34.82
CA PHE A 1165 29.70 7.42 -33.85
C PHE A 1165 30.87 6.68 -34.47
N ASP A 1166 32.09 7.05 -34.09
CA ASP A 1166 33.31 6.32 -34.47
C ASP A 1166 33.75 5.37 -33.34
N LEU A 1167 33.72 4.07 -33.62
CA LEU A 1167 34.14 3.00 -32.68
C LEU A 1167 35.62 3.12 -32.29
N GLN A 1168 36.47 3.74 -33.11
CA GLN A 1168 37.89 3.96 -32.79
C GLN A 1168 38.07 4.86 -31.55
N LEU A 1169 37.07 5.68 -31.22
CA LEU A 1169 37.05 6.54 -30.03
C LEU A 1169 36.43 5.85 -28.78
N CYS A 1170 36.02 4.57 -28.88
CA CYS A 1170 35.48 3.78 -27.76
C CYS A 1170 36.33 2.52 -27.51
N PRO A 1171 37.46 2.64 -26.77
CA PRO A 1171 38.34 1.51 -26.50
C PRO A 1171 37.75 0.47 -25.55
N SER A 1172 36.63 0.78 -24.89
CA SER A 1172 35.99 -0.09 -23.90
C SER A 1172 34.46 -0.02 -23.95
N LEU A 1173 33.82 -1.07 -23.42
CA LEU A 1173 32.37 -1.16 -23.30
C LEU A 1173 31.78 -0.07 -22.39
N LYS A 1174 32.56 0.42 -21.43
CA LYS A 1174 32.19 1.55 -20.56
C LYS A 1174 32.00 2.83 -21.38
N ALA A 1175 33.01 3.21 -22.19
CA ALA A 1175 32.95 4.40 -23.03
C ALA A 1175 31.79 4.33 -24.02
N PHE A 1176 31.57 3.14 -24.60
CA PHE A 1176 30.45 2.88 -25.49
C PHE A 1176 29.10 3.14 -24.81
N PHE A 1177 28.88 2.60 -23.61
CA PHE A 1177 27.60 2.79 -22.93
C PHE A 1177 27.37 4.22 -22.45
N GLN A 1178 28.40 4.94 -21.98
CA GLN A 1178 28.25 6.35 -21.58
C GLN A 1178 27.64 7.21 -22.70
N ASN A 1179 28.05 6.97 -23.96
CA ASN A 1179 27.51 7.66 -25.13
C ASN A 1179 26.18 7.06 -25.63
N ALA A 1180 26.03 5.73 -25.56
CA ALA A 1180 24.82 5.07 -26.06
C ALA A 1180 23.58 5.32 -25.18
N VAL A 1181 23.77 5.65 -23.89
CA VAL A 1181 22.68 5.92 -22.94
C VAL A 1181 22.55 7.40 -22.54
N SER A 1182 23.31 8.30 -23.16
CA SER A 1182 23.20 9.75 -22.90
C SER A 1182 21.93 10.35 -23.49
N ASP A 1183 21.47 9.84 -24.64
CA ASP A 1183 20.25 10.28 -25.31
C ASP A 1183 19.28 9.12 -25.62
N LYS A 1184 17.99 9.45 -25.58
CA LYS A 1184 16.87 8.55 -25.90
C LYS A 1184 16.97 8.01 -27.32
N ARG A 1185 17.44 8.79 -28.32
CA ARG A 1185 17.58 8.31 -29.71
C ARG A 1185 18.65 7.21 -29.79
N HIS A 1186 19.81 7.44 -29.19
CA HIS A 1186 20.92 6.48 -29.20
C HIS A 1186 20.55 5.16 -28.53
N LEU A 1187 19.93 5.22 -27.35
CA LEU A 1187 19.48 4.02 -26.63
C LEU A 1187 18.49 3.18 -27.47
N ARG A 1188 17.64 3.84 -28.25
CA ARG A 1188 16.69 3.18 -29.15
C ARG A 1188 17.36 2.50 -30.33
N ILE A 1189 18.38 3.13 -30.91
CA ILE A 1189 19.16 2.57 -32.01
C ILE A 1189 19.93 1.34 -31.53
N LEU A 1190 20.55 1.42 -30.35
CA LEU A 1190 21.20 0.29 -29.70
C LEU A 1190 20.23 -0.90 -29.53
N LEU A 1191 19.05 -0.67 -28.94
CA LEU A 1191 18.05 -1.72 -28.73
C LEU A 1191 17.54 -2.39 -30.00
N GLN A 1192 17.40 -1.64 -31.10
CA GLN A 1192 17.00 -2.20 -32.38
C GLN A 1192 18.10 -3.10 -32.95
N SER A 1193 19.36 -2.68 -32.78
CA SER A 1193 20.53 -3.37 -33.31
C SER A 1193 20.93 -4.59 -32.48
N LEU A 1194 20.64 -4.61 -31.16
CA LEU A 1194 20.92 -5.77 -30.30
C LEU A 1194 20.28 -7.08 -30.79
N LYS A 1195 19.22 -7.02 -31.59
CA LYS A 1195 18.61 -8.22 -32.21
C LYS A 1195 19.50 -8.92 -33.22
N SER A 1196 20.47 -8.22 -33.80
CA SER A 1196 21.41 -8.78 -34.78
C SER A 1196 22.70 -9.30 -34.15
N PHE A 1197 22.84 -9.15 -32.83
CA PHE A 1197 23.85 -9.82 -32.04
C PHE A 1197 23.19 -11.02 -31.36
N ASP A 1198 23.89 -12.14 -31.13
CA ASP A 1198 23.34 -13.31 -30.42
C ASP A 1198 23.20 -13.04 -28.90
N ILE A 1199 22.45 -11.99 -28.57
CA ILE A 1199 22.21 -11.50 -27.22
C ILE A 1199 20.72 -11.71 -26.95
N SER A 1200 20.38 -12.79 -26.22
CA SER A 1200 19.00 -13.23 -25.97
C SER A 1200 18.28 -12.49 -24.85
#